data_AF-A0A2V8Z3E5-F1
#
_entry.id   AF-A0A2V8Z3E5-F1
#
_cell.length_a   1.000
_cell.length_b   1.000
_cell.length_c   1.000
_cell.angle_alpha   90.00
_cell.angle_beta   90.00
_cell.angle_gamma   90.00
#
_symmetry.space_group_name_H-M   'P 1'
#
loop_
_entity.id
_entity.type
_entity.pdbx_description
1 polymer ?
#
loop_
_entity_poly.entity_id
_entity_poly.type
_entity_poly.pdbx_seq_one_letter_code
_entity_poly.pdbx_strand_id
1 'polypeptide(L)'
;MCLWGETLHDRTNRAVVRLKGWPQAFSCSPKTMITRKEFLGSLVAIPAFEGLQHFNSGVSALAVSLLTSAEDSSAARAPHRALQSLAPGAVQPDGWLSLYLEKQAKQLSLHLPEVSWPFTRAYWAGEEQAESWWPWEQRGYWIDGALRCALVAGDQELLRVAQAPVDYTLHHSFPDGYLGPALCKNGKEEDPRTDNFRWPNTVFFRALAAKGEAANDPAIPAAMRKHYLSDNAPYGGPSRNVTNVEAMLWAYERTGDQRLLEMAGKAWASFLTSAEPGDYESGDLHPDRVFANTPINAHGVTYIEKAKLPAILYMYTGDKEYVRFALAAQKRIFDHHMLIDGIPSTTEDYRGVTALDSHETCCISDHTWTWGYLLMATGDGIWGDRIERACFNAGFGAIKKDWKAHQYFSSPNQVQATQNSNHAVLKHGNGWMSYRPNSGQEVACCGGNVHRIFPNYAIRMWMKDASGGLAATLYGPSQVKAEVGPAKHPVEIHEQTNYPFEEEIHFVFQSDKPVTFPWSFRVPGWSPNPRFYRNEKPIPLPPIKNGFARLDREFHPGDKITLVLPMKTALSQWPDNGVGVEHGPLVYSLPIKEEWSSLVEAKWSTLDFPEWSATAGSAWNYGLAAPEAKMQRKRMTEDPWVDPPVNLVVSLKQITGWELAASPKDPNHKFTPPLPKNTIDSAAAETELLALVPYGSTHLRVTIFPQVAAKPSSRG
;
A
#
# COMPACT_ATOMS: atom_id res chain seq x y z
N MET A 1 0.51 -18.09 -23.07
CA MET A 1 1.58 -19.10 -22.88
C MET A 1 1.79 -19.23 -21.38
N CYS A 2 1.06 -20.14 -20.72
CA CYS A 2 1.19 -20.41 -19.28
C CYS A 2 2.25 -21.50 -19.10
N LEU A 3 3.32 -21.21 -18.37
CA LEU A 3 4.34 -22.20 -18.04
C LEU A 3 4.16 -22.60 -16.57
N TRP A 4 3.35 -23.62 -16.35
CA TRP A 4 3.35 -24.42 -15.12
C TRP A 4 4.17 -25.68 -15.40
N GLY A 5 5.26 -25.85 -14.68
CA GLY A 5 6.09 -27.06 -14.77
C GLY A 5 5.38 -28.23 -14.09
N GLU A 6 5.02 -29.23 -14.88
CA GLU A 6 4.49 -30.52 -14.42
C GLU A 6 5.52 -31.26 -13.56
N THR A 7 5.18 -31.54 -12.30
CA THR A 7 5.73 -32.69 -11.58
C THR A 7 4.84 -33.90 -11.85
N LEU A 8 5.32 -34.81 -12.71
CA LEU A 8 4.73 -36.11 -13.03
C LEU A 8 4.53 -36.95 -11.76
N HIS A 9 3.28 -37.31 -11.47
CA HIS A 9 2.94 -38.52 -10.72
C HIS A 9 1.96 -39.35 -11.55
N ASP A 10 2.48 -40.51 -11.95
CA ASP A 10 1.85 -41.56 -12.73
C ASP A 10 0.61 -42.14 -12.02
N ARG A 11 -0.54 -42.13 -12.69
CA ARG A 11 -1.65 -43.04 -12.40
C ARG A 11 -2.29 -43.54 -13.68
N THR A 12 -2.15 -44.86 -13.83
CA THR A 12 -2.58 -45.72 -14.92
C THR A 12 -4.10 -45.93 -14.99
N ASN A 13 -4.54 -46.18 -16.23
CA ASN A 13 -5.66 -47.04 -16.67
C ASN A 13 -7.10 -46.75 -16.19
N ARG A 14 -7.95 -46.37 -17.15
CA ARG A 14 -9.17 -47.11 -17.51
C ARG A 14 -9.66 -46.73 -18.92
N ALA A 15 -9.78 -47.75 -19.77
CA ALA A 15 -10.53 -47.74 -21.04
C ALA A 15 -12.06 -47.90 -20.73
N VAL A 16 -13.06 -47.75 -21.59
CA VAL A 16 -13.27 -47.93 -23.05
C VAL A 16 -14.59 -47.20 -23.41
N VAL A 17 -14.77 -46.87 -24.70
CA VAL A 17 -15.99 -47.04 -25.55
C VAL A 17 -16.41 -45.78 -26.31
N ARG A 18 -16.16 -45.84 -27.62
CA ARG A 18 -16.71 -45.00 -28.70
C ARG A 18 -18.19 -45.31 -28.95
N LEU A 19 -18.96 -44.31 -29.37
CA LEU A 19 -20.00 -44.49 -30.39
C LEU A 19 -20.00 -43.32 -31.39
N LYS A 20 -20.04 -43.69 -32.68
CA LYS A 20 -20.12 -42.85 -33.89
C LYS A 20 -21.59 -42.49 -34.20
N GLY A 21 -21.81 -41.38 -34.91
CA GLY A 21 -23.04 -41.17 -35.70
C GLY A 21 -23.28 -39.72 -36.16
N TRP A 22 -22.86 -39.41 -37.39
CA TRP A 22 -23.35 -38.32 -38.28
C TRP A 22 -24.56 -38.85 -39.11
N PRO A 23 -25.28 -38.12 -40.02
CA PRO A 23 -25.01 -36.78 -40.63
C PRO A 23 -26.27 -35.88 -40.92
N GLN A 24 -26.01 -34.78 -41.65
CA GLN A 24 -26.89 -33.98 -42.53
C GLN A 24 -27.78 -32.91 -41.88
N ALA A 25 -28.06 -31.75 -42.49
CA ALA A 25 -27.51 -30.90 -43.56
C ALA A 25 -28.51 -29.72 -43.64
N PHE A 26 -28.07 -28.48 -43.87
CA PHE A 26 -28.63 -27.57 -44.89
C PHE A 26 -27.92 -26.22 -44.88
N SER A 27 -27.59 -25.82 -46.10
CA SER A 27 -26.92 -24.61 -46.56
C SER A 27 -27.82 -23.36 -46.54
N CYS A 28 -27.25 -22.17 -46.34
CA CYS A 28 -27.12 -21.15 -47.39
C CYS A 28 -26.41 -19.89 -46.88
N SER A 29 -25.48 -19.41 -47.71
CA SER A 29 -24.62 -18.20 -47.61
C SER A 29 -25.26 -17.00 -48.36
N PRO A 30 -24.58 -15.85 -48.64
CA PRO A 30 -23.67 -14.99 -47.87
C PRO A 30 -23.94 -13.46 -48.08
N LYS A 31 -23.00 -12.64 -47.60
CA LYS A 31 -22.63 -11.24 -48.00
C LYS A 31 -23.27 -10.14 -47.14
N THR A 32 -22.54 -9.13 -46.64
CA THR A 32 -21.36 -8.45 -47.23
C THR A 32 -20.52 -7.78 -46.13
N MET A 33 -19.20 -7.83 -46.26
CA MET A 33 -18.23 -7.04 -45.49
C MET A 33 -18.05 -5.64 -46.12
N ILE A 34 -17.89 -4.61 -45.29
CA ILE A 34 -17.23 -3.34 -45.65
C ILE A 34 -16.08 -3.11 -44.67
N THR A 35 -14.94 -2.69 -45.19
CA THR A 35 -13.62 -2.69 -44.56
C THR A 35 -13.16 -1.31 -44.10
N ARG A 36 -12.14 -1.37 -43.24
CA ARG A 36 -11.48 -0.39 -42.35
C ARG A 36 -10.86 0.87 -43.01
N LYS A 37 -11.37 1.38 -44.14
CA LYS A 37 -10.75 2.50 -44.88
C LYS A 37 -11.61 3.76 -45.04
N GLU A 38 -12.68 3.90 -44.26
CA GLU A 38 -13.53 5.11 -44.21
C GLU A 38 -13.55 5.82 -42.83
N PHE A 39 -12.65 5.47 -41.91
CA PHE A 39 -12.65 6.05 -40.54
C PHE A 39 -11.46 6.99 -40.23
N LEU A 40 -10.61 7.32 -41.21
CA LEU A 40 -9.49 8.25 -41.02
C LEU A 40 -9.62 9.44 -41.95
N GLY A 41 -10.42 10.41 -41.53
CA GLY A 41 -10.63 11.66 -42.25
C GLY A 41 -11.56 12.61 -41.50
N SER A 42 -11.15 13.11 -40.34
CA SER A 42 -11.73 14.33 -39.76
C SER A 42 -10.93 14.85 -38.56
N LEU A 43 -9.73 15.38 -38.81
CA LEU A 43 -9.14 16.44 -37.97
C LEU A 43 -8.25 17.30 -38.87
N VAL A 44 -8.69 18.55 -39.09
CA VAL A 44 -7.94 19.82 -39.22
C VAL A 44 -8.77 20.79 -40.06
N ALA A 45 -9.33 21.81 -39.41
CA ALA A 45 -9.31 23.21 -39.86
C ALA A 45 -9.97 24.12 -38.80
N ILE A 46 -9.17 25.04 -38.25
CA ILE A 46 -9.61 26.29 -37.58
C ILE A 46 -9.66 27.38 -38.68
N PRO A 47 -10.55 28.40 -38.61
CA PRO A 47 -10.14 29.72 -38.08
C PRO A 47 -11.24 30.36 -37.17
N ALA A 48 -10.89 30.89 -35.99
CA ALA A 48 -10.53 32.28 -35.68
C ALA A 48 -11.68 33.31 -35.84
N PHE A 49 -12.14 33.87 -34.71
CA PHE A 49 -12.55 35.28 -34.59
C PHE A 49 -12.34 35.79 -33.16
N GLU A 50 -11.72 36.97 -33.09
CA GLU A 50 -11.33 37.74 -31.91
C GLU A 50 -12.51 38.46 -31.24
N GLY A 51 -12.34 38.86 -29.97
CA GLY A 51 -13.18 39.90 -29.36
C GLY A 51 -13.10 40.07 -27.84
N LEU A 52 -12.06 40.78 -27.36
CA LEU A 52 -12.03 41.75 -26.24
C LEU A 52 -12.54 41.31 -24.84
N GLN A 53 -11.62 41.14 -23.88
CA GLN A 53 -11.16 42.14 -22.88
C GLN A 53 -12.04 42.31 -21.62
N HIS A 54 -11.35 42.18 -20.47
CA HIS A 54 -11.73 42.48 -19.09
C HIS A 54 -12.71 41.53 -18.39
N PHE A 55 -12.20 40.71 -17.47
CA PHE A 55 -12.48 40.84 -16.03
C PHE A 55 -11.41 40.09 -15.22
N ASN A 56 -10.68 40.83 -14.41
CA ASN A 56 -9.86 40.34 -13.30
C ASN A 56 -10.79 39.96 -12.14
N SER A 57 -10.31 39.06 -11.26
CA SER A 57 -10.88 38.66 -9.96
C SER A 57 -12.10 37.73 -9.97
N GLY A 58 -11.95 36.56 -9.33
CA GLY A 58 -13.04 35.61 -9.12
C GLY A 58 -12.60 34.21 -8.70
N VAL A 59 -11.59 34.10 -7.83
CA VAL A 59 -11.41 32.89 -7.00
C VAL A 59 -12.34 33.04 -5.81
N SER A 60 -12.99 31.93 -5.41
CA SER A 60 -13.94 31.79 -4.29
C SER A 60 -15.40 32.08 -4.63
N ALA A 61 -16.14 31.02 -4.96
CA ALA A 61 -17.47 30.72 -4.40
C ALA A 61 -18.10 29.55 -5.16
N LEU A 62 -17.95 28.33 -4.63
CA LEU A 62 -18.89 27.22 -4.83
C LEU A 62 -18.50 26.09 -3.85
N ALA A 63 -18.73 26.34 -2.56
CA ALA A 63 -18.73 25.32 -1.52
C ALA A 63 -19.65 25.76 -0.39
N VAL A 64 -20.96 25.74 -0.66
CA VAL A 64 -21.97 25.59 0.40
C VAL A 64 -22.95 24.55 -0.10
N SER A 65 -22.63 23.29 0.15
CA SER A 65 -23.58 22.18 0.06
C SER A 65 -24.25 22.05 1.42
N LEU A 66 -25.58 22.13 1.44
CA LEU A 66 -26.42 21.83 2.59
C LEU A 66 -26.27 20.33 2.95
N LEU A 67 -25.36 20.02 3.88
CA LEU A 67 -25.13 18.70 4.47
C LEU A 67 -25.91 18.56 5.79
N THR A 68 -27.22 18.30 5.73
CA THR A 68 -27.95 17.89 6.94
C THR A 68 -29.04 16.88 6.61
N SER A 69 -28.66 15.59 6.54
CA SER A 69 -29.50 14.42 6.89
C SER A 69 -28.88 13.08 6.49
N ALA A 70 -28.03 13.03 5.44
CA ALA A 70 -27.49 11.77 4.93
C ALA A 70 -26.38 11.18 5.81
N GLU A 71 -25.42 11.99 6.29
CA GLU A 71 -24.27 11.52 7.07
C GLU A 71 -24.64 10.87 8.41
N ASP A 72 -25.64 11.39 9.13
CA ASP A 72 -26.07 10.81 10.41
C ASP A 72 -26.71 9.42 10.23
N SER A 73 -27.34 9.17 9.07
CA SER A 73 -27.93 7.87 8.77
C SER A 73 -26.89 6.82 8.34
N SER A 74 -25.80 7.23 7.67
CA SER A 74 -24.70 6.34 7.29
C SER A 74 -23.77 6.02 8.45
N ALA A 75 -23.50 7.01 9.32
CA ALA A 75 -22.69 6.81 10.52
C ALA A 75 -23.27 5.70 11.42
N ALA A 76 -24.60 5.68 11.58
CA ALA A 76 -25.33 4.67 12.34
C ALA A 76 -25.25 3.23 11.78
N ARG A 77 -24.87 3.06 10.50
CA ARG A 77 -24.85 1.75 9.82
C ARG A 77 -23.55 0.97 9.96
N ALA A 78 -22.51 1.60 10.50
CA ALA A 78 -21.32 0.91 11.01
C ALA A 78 -21.03 1.38 12.44
N PRO A 79 -21.91 1.05 13.41
CA PRO A 79 -21.89 1.64 14.74
C PRO A 79 -20.77 1.08 15.63
N HIS A 80 -20.04 0.05 15.18
CA HIS A 80 -19.02 -0.64 15.97
C HIS A 80 -17.59 -0.25 15.61
N ARG A 81 -17.39 0.61 14.60
CA ARG A 81 -16.06 1.17 14.34
C ARG A 81 -15.66 2.15 15.44
N ALA A 82 -14.40 2.10 15.85
CA ALA A 82 -13.83 3.05 16.79
C ALA A 82 -13.45 4.37 16.11
N LEU A 83 -12.98 4.31 14.85
CA LEU A 83 -12.55 5.45 14.05
C LEU A 83 -13.12 5.38 12.64
N GLN A 84 -13.30 6.54 12.01
CA GLN A 84 -13.79 6.66 10.64
C GLN A 84 -12.86 7.54 9.80
N SER A 85 -12.42 7.03 8.65
CA SER A 85 -11.63 7.82 7.69
C SER A 85 -12.39 9.05 7.22
N LEU A 86 -11.64 10.13 6.99
CA LEU A 86 -12.13 11.29 6.25
C LEU A 86 -12.11 11.00 4.75
N ALA A 87 -12.86 11.79 3.97
CA ALA A 87 -12.84 11.69 2.52
C ALA A 87 -11.43 12.01 1.98
N PRO A 88 -10.97 11.34 0.91
CA PRO A 88 -9.72 11.70 0.24
C PRO A 88 -9.72 13.19 -0.15
N GLY A 89 -8.65 13.91 0.20
CA GLY A 89 -8.51 15.36 0.03
C GLY A 89 -8.93 16.22 1.23
N ALA A 90 -9.58 15.65 2.25
CA ALA A 90 -9.90 16.36 3.50
C ALA A 90 -8.65 16.61 4.38
N VAL A 91 -7.64 15.75 4.24
CA VAL A 91 -6.30 15.94 4.79
C VAL A 91 -5.39 16.38 3.66
N GLN A 92 -4.75 17.52 3.84
CA GLN A 92 -3.79 18.08 2.89
C GLN A 92 -2.39 17.91 3.48
N PRO A 93 -1.47 17.22 2.81
CA PRO A 93 -0.09 17.09 3.25
C PRO A 93 0.62 18.45 3.14
N ASP A 94 1.62 18.67 3.97
CA ASP A 94 2.50 19.84 3.95
C ASP A 94 3.98 19.39 3.99
N GLY A 95 4.94 20.32 3.98
CA GLY A 95 6.36 20.07 4.15
C GLY A 95 6.91 18.96 3.23
N TRP A 96 7.73 18.08 3.80
CA TRP A 96 8.34 16.99 3.04
C TRP A 96 7.31 16.02 2.45
N LEU A 97 6.16 15.83 3.11
CA LEU A 97 5.14 14.89 2.67
C LEU A 97 4.40 15.43 1.43
N SER A 98 4.12 16.73 1.40
CA SER A 98 3.56 17.40 0.22
C SER A 98 4.51 17.29 -0.97
N LEU A 99 5.79 17.66 -0.77
CA LEU A 99 6.82 17.54 -1.81
C LEU A 99 6.90 16.13 -2.38
N TYR A 100 6.84 15.11 -1.52
CA TYR A 100 6.92 13.72 -1.95
C TYR A 100 5.68 13.29 -2.75
N LEU A 101 4.48 13.67 -2.32
CA LEU A 101 3.23 13.37 -3.04
C LEU A 101 3.11 14.16 -4.34
N GLU A 102 3.63 15.38 -4.43
CA GLU A 102 3.74 16.12 -5.68
C GLU A 102 4.68 15.43 -6.67
N LYS A 103 5.85 14.96 -6.22
CA LYS A 103 6.76 14.16 -7.07
C LYS A 103 6.08 12.89 -7.54
N GLN A 104 5.39 12.18 -6.65
CA GLN A 104 4.60 11.00 -7.01
C GLN A 104 3.57 11.33 -8.11
N ALA A 105 2.84 12.43 -7.94
CA ALA A 105 1.77 12.82 -8.85
C ALA A 105 2.31 13.17 -10.25
N LYS A 106 3.40 13.95 -10.31
CA LYS A 106 4.01 14.46 -11.55
C LYS A 106 4.87 13.44 -12.31
N GLN A 107 5.12 12.26 -11.75
CA GLN A 107 6.02 11.25 -12.33
C GLN A 107 5.26 9.98 -12.72
N LEU A 108 5.63 8.80 -12.20
CA LEU A 108 4.99 7.54 -12.62
C LEU A 108 3.46 7.55 -12.46
N SER A 109 2.88 8.24 -11.47
CA SER A 109 1.41 8.23 -11.33
C SER A 109 0.72 8.81 -12.56
N LEU A 110 1.25 9.91 -13.10
CA LEU A 110 0.73 10.55 -14.30
C LEU A 110 1.15 9.80 -15.58
N HIS A 111 2.41 9.37 -15.66
CA HIS A 111 3.01 8.89 -16.91
C HIS A 111 3.01 7.37 -17.09
N LEU A 112 2.73 6.56 -16.08
CA LEU A 112 2.67 5.09 -16.24
C LEU A 112 1.74 4.64 -17.41
N PRO A 113 0.55 5.26 -17.63
CA PRO A 113 -0.28 5.00 -18.81
C PRO A 113 0.37 5.28 -20.18
N GLU A 114 1.47 6.02 -20.21
CA GLU A 114 2.22 6.36 -21.43
C GLU A 114 3.49 5.53 -21.58
N VAL A 115 3.95 4.91 -20.48
CA VAL A 115 5.28 4.30 -20.38
C VAL A 115 5.25 2.80 -20.56
N SER A 116 4.35 2.09 -19.87
CA SER A 116 4.48 0.64 -19.72
C SER A 116 3.18 -0.11 -19.98
N TRP A 117 3.27 -1.20 -20.75
CA TRP A 117 2.18 -2.16 -20.81
C TRP A 117 2.02 -2.88 -19.45
N PRO A 118 0.80 -3.22 -18.97
CA PRO A 118 -0.50 -3.07 -19.63
C PRO A 118 -1.15 -1.69 -19.54
N PHE A 119 -0.56 -0.76 -18.78
CA PHE A 119 -1.15 0.55 -18.48
C PHE A 119 -1.35 1.43 -19.72
N THR A 120 -0.62 1.17 -20.80
CA THR A 120 -0.80 1.82 -22.11
C THR A 120 -2.09 1.45 -22.84
N ARG A 121 -2.88 0.49 -22.33
CA ARG A 121 -4.18 0.10 -22.88
C ARG A 121 -5.32 0.72 -22.08
N ALA A 122 -6.47 0.89 -22.75
CA ALA A 122 -7.67 1.53 -22.21
C ALA A 122 -8.52 0.61 -21.31
N TYR A 123 -7.91 -0.21 -20.46
CA TYR A 123 -8.64 -1.03 -19.49
C TYR A 123 -9.46 -0.12 -18.56
N TRP A 124 -10.71 -0.51 -18.26
CA TRP A 124 -11.74 0.34 -17.60
C TRP A 124 -12.17 1.60 -18.38
N ALA A 125 -11.69 1.77 -19.62
CA ALA A 125 -12.03 2.87 -20.51
C ALA A 125 -12.38 2.36 -21.94
N GLY A 126 -12.96 1.16 -22.04
CA GLY A 126 -13.48 0.59 -23.29
C GLY A 126 -12.61 -0.49 -23.96
N GLU A 127 -11.44 -0.83 -23.39
CA GLU A 127 -10.72 -2.04 -23.79
C GLU A 127 -11.48 -3.30 -23.36
N GLU A 128 -11.78 -4.16 -24.34
CA GLU A 128 -12.47 -5.45 -24.16
C GLU A 128 -11.62 -6.62 -24.67
N GLN A 129 -10.47 -6.35 -25.31
CA GLN A 129 -9.58 -7.37 -25.84
C GLN A 129 -8.37 -7.55 -24.93
N ALA A 130 -8.27 -8.72 -24.30
CA ALA A 130 -7.06 -9.15 -23.60
C ALA A 130 -6.93 -10.67 -23.62
N GLU A 131 -5.71 -11.14 -23.41
CA GLU A 131 -5.39 -12.57 -23.27
C GLU A 131 -5.84 -13.14 -21.92
N SER A 132 -6.10 -12.28 -20.91
CA SER A 132 -6.52 -12.67 -19.57
C SER A 132 -7.17 -11.50 -18.84
N TRP A 133 -7.80 -11.75 -17.69
CA TRP A 133 -8.47 -10.79 -16.81
C TRP A 133 -7.53 -9.85 -16.06
N TRP A 134 -6.28 -10.27 -15.80
CA TRP A 134 -5.35 -9.56 -14.91
C TRP A 134 -4.96 -8.14 -15.38
N PRO A 135 -4.93 -7.76 -16.67
CA PRO A 135 -4.63 -6.38 -17.06
C PRO A 135 -5.66 -5.36 -16.54
N TRP A 136 -6.93 -5.77 -16.37
CA TRP A 136 -7.93 -4.92 -15.69
C TRP A 136 -7.66 -4.80 -14.20
N GLU A 137 -7.16 -5.83 -13.53
CA GLU A 137 -6.69 -5.72 -12.15
C GLU A 137 -5.58 -4.66 -12.05
N GLN A 138 -4.54 -4.77 -12.88
CA GLN A 138 -3.38 -3.87 -12.76
C GLN A 138 -3.76 -2.42 -13.04
N ARG A 139 -4.57 -2.22 -14.09
CA ARG A 139 -5.12 -0.88 -14.36
C ARG A 139 -6.00 -0.39 -13.23
N GLY A 140 -6.81 -1.27 -12.61
CA GLY A 140 -7.64 -0.94 -11.45
C GLY A 140 -6.82 -0.44 -10.26
N TYR A 141 -5.69 -1.09 -9.94
CA TYR A 141 -4.79 -0.62 -8.87
C TYR A 141 -4.24 0.77 -9.16
N TRP A 142 -3.77 0.99 -10.39
CA TRP A 142 -3.24 2.30 -10.78
C TRP A 142 -4.32 3.36 -10.69
N ILE A 143 -5.55 3.09 -11.16
CA ILE A 143 -6.67 4.04 -11.07
C ILE A 143 -6.97 4.43 -9.62
N ASP A 144 -7.07 3.47 -8.70
CA ASP A 144 -7.32 3.74 -7.27
C ASP A 144 -6.19 4.58 -6.65
N GLY A 145 -4.93 4.18 -6.86
CA GLY A 145 -3.77 4.88 -6.33
C GLY A 145 -3.59 6.29 -6.91
N ALA A 146 -3.67 6.43 -8.23
CA ALA A 146 -3.53 7.71 -8.93
C ALA A 146 -4.65 8.68 -8.57
N LEU A 147 -5.90 8.21 -8.49
CA LEU A 147 -7.03 9.05 -8.11
C LEU A 147 -6.88 9.57 -6.68
N ARG A 148 -6.51 8.71 -5.72
CA ARG A 148 -6.27 9.14 -4.33
C ARG A 148 -5.08 10.08 -4.23
N CYS A 149 -4.02 9.82 -4.99
CA CYS A 149 -2.85 10.70 -5.06
C CYS A 149 -3.25 12.09 -5.57
N ALA A 150 -4.02 12.18 -6.65
CA ALA A 150 -4.49 13.44 -7.19
C ALA A 150 -5.35 14.23 -6.20
N LEU A 151 -6.28 13.56 -5.51
CA LEU A 151 -7.16 14.19 -4.52
C LEU A 151 -6.39 14.72 -3.29
N VAL A 152 -5.42 13.96 -2.80
CA VAL A 152 -4.59 14.34 -1.65
C VAL A 152 -3.58 15.43 -2.01
N ALA A 153 -2.92 15.32 -3.16
CA ALA A 153 -1.92 16.28 -3.62
C ALA A 153 -2.54 17.55 -4.24
N GLY A 154 -3.83 17.54 -4.55
CA GLY A 154 -4.50 18.63 -5.27
C GLY A 154 -4.11 18.73 -6.75
N ASP A 155 -3.52 17.69 -7.33
CA ASP A 155 -3.02 17.69 -8.70
C ASP A 155 -4.15 17.50 -9.73
N GLN A 156 -4.47 18.56 -10.47
CA GLN A 156 -5.60 18.59 -11.40
C GLN A 156 -5.37 17.75 -12.66
N GLU A 157 -4.12 17.63 -13.12
CA GLU A 157 -3.82 16.88 -14.34
C GLU A 157 -3.89 15.38 -14.07
N LEU A 158 -3.31 14.92 -12.96
CA LEU A 158 -3.46 13.54 -12.51
C LEU A 158 -4.93 13.21 -12.22
N LEU A 159 -5.68 14.14 -11.61
CA LEU A 159 -7.11 13.94 -11.35
C LEU A 159 -7.87 13.68 -12.65
N ARG A 160 -7.65 14.51 -13.68
CA ARG A 160 -8.26 14.37 -15.00
C ARG A 160 -7.95 13.01 -15.62
N VAL A 161 -6.69 12.58 -15.56
CA VAL A 161 -6.22 11.31 -16.15
C VAL A 161 -6.78 10.09 -15.41
N ALA A 162 -6.74 10.09 -14.07
CA ALA A 162 -7.20 8.97 -13.24
C ALA A 162 -8.73 8.86 -13.17
N GLN A 163 -9.45 9.98 -13.26
CA GLN A 163 -10.91 10.01 -13.20
C GLN A 163 -11.59 9.57 -14.51
N ALA A 164 -10.95 9.76 -15.66
CA ALA A 164 -11.52 9.37 -16.96
C ALA A 164 -12.03 7.91 -17.04
N PRO A 165 -11.27 6.87 -16.64
CA PRO A 165 -11.78 5.49 -16.64
C PRO A 165 -12.89 5.24 -15.60
N VAL A 166 -12.88 5.97 -14.48
CA VAL A 166 -13.97 5.93 -13.47
C VAL A 166 -15.27 6.42 -14.09
N ASP A 167 -15.22 7.57 -14.75
CA ASP A 167 -16.38 8.20 -15.38
C ASP A 167 -16.88 7.38 -16.56
N TYR A 168 -15.97 6.84 -17.37
CA TYR A 168 -16.31 5.92 -18.44
C TYR A 168 -17.11 4.73 -17.89
N THR A 169 -16.59 4.04 -16.87
CA THR A 169 -17.22 2.82 -16.35
C THR A 169 -18.61 3.10 -15.74
N LEU A 170 -18.78 4.22 -15.04
CA LEU A 170 -20.08 4.62 -14.49
C LEU A 170 -21.12 4.91 -15.59
N HIS A 171 -20.71 5.53 -16.70
CA HIS A 171 -21.60 5.80 -17.84
C HIS A 171 -21.84 4.60 -18.76
N HIS A 172 -21.04 3.53 -18.65
CA HIS A 172 -21.08 2.35 -19.52
C HIS A 172 -21.43 1.07 -18.74
N SER A 173 -22.32 1.17 -17.74
CA SER A 173 -22.87 -0.02 -17.09
C SER A 173 -23.65 -0.88 -18.09
N PHE A 174 -23.60 -2.20 -17.94
CA PHE A 174 -24.50 -3.10 -18.66
C PHE A 174 -25.98 -2.79 -18.35
N PRO A 175 -26.93 -3.24 -19.21
CA PRO A 175 -28.36 -2.99 -18.98
C PRO A 175 -28.87 -3.42 -17.59
N ASP A 176 -28.36 -4.54 -17.07
CA ASP A 176 -28.67 -5.06 -15.74
C ASP A 176 -28.00 -4.28 -14.59
N GLY A 177 -27.06 -3.39 -14.90
CA GLY A 177 -26.34 -2.56 -13.94
C GLY A 177 -24.95 -3.05 -13.58
N TYR A 178 -24.45 -4.13 -14.21
CA TYR A 178 -23.08 -4.57 -14.00
C TYR A 178 -22.07 -3.49 -14.46
N LEU A 179 -21.15 -3.11 -13.57
CA LEU A 179 -19.99 -2.27 -13.85
C LEU A 179 -18.74 -3.13 -14.10
N GLY A 180 -18.01 -2.85 -15.18
CA GLY A 180 -16.75 -3.51 -15.52
C GLY A 180 -16.78 -4.24 -16.86
N PRO A 181 -15.68 -4.90 -17.25
CA PRO A 181 -15.51 -5.46 -18.59
C PRO A 181 -16.40 -6.68 -18.85
N ALA A 182 -16.74 -6.90 -20.12
CA ALA A 182 -17.55 -8.03 -20.55
C ALA A 182 -16.87 -9.37 -20.23
N LEU A 183 -15.54 -9.41 -20.30
CA LEU A 183 -14.75 -10.59 -19.98
C LEU A 183 -14.98 -11.01 -18.52
N CYS A 184 -14.85 -10.10 -17.55
CA CYS A 184 -15.11 -10.43 -16.14
C CYS A 184 -16.57 -10.83 -15.91
N LYS A 185 -17.52 -10.16 -16.57
CA LYS A 185 -18.95 -10.48 -16.43
C LYS A 185 -19.33 -11.86 -16.97
N ASN A 186 -18.93 -12.14 -18.21
CA ASN A 186 -19.46 -13.23 -19.04
C ASN A 186 -18.50 -14.41 -19.17
N GLY A 187 -17.26 -14.26 -18.71
CA GLY A 187 -16.29 -15.35 -18.64
C GLY A 187 -16.81 -16.48 -17.77
N LYS A 188 -16.57 -17.71 -18.23
CA LYS A 188 -16.88 -18.92 -17.47
C LYS A 188 -15.62 -19.33 -16.70
N GLU A 189 -15.78 -20.01 -15.58
CA GLU A 189 -14.65 -20.62 -14.84
C GLU A 189 -13.78 -21.51 -15.73
N GLU A 190 -14.37 -22.12 -16.76
CA GLU A 190 -13.68 -22.96 -17.75
C GLU A 190 -12.97 -22.16 -18.88
N ASP A 191 -13.23 -20.85 -19.02
CA ASP A 191 -12.52 -20.01 -19.98
C ASP A 191 -11.14 -19.66 -19.40
N PRO A 192 -10.03 -20.09 -20.02
CA PRO A 192 -8.69 -19.89 -19.47
C PRO A 192 -8.27 -18.42 -19.37
N ARG A 193 -9.03 -17.51 -20.00
CA ARG A 193 -8.82 -16.05 -19.89
C ARG A 193 -9.46 -15.48 -18.63
N THR A 194 -10.38 -16.21 -18.01
CA THR A 194 -11.10 -15.82 -16.81
C THR A 194 -10.99 -16.89 -15.76
N ASP A 195 -10.11 -16.67 -14.79
CA ASP A 195 -10.00 -17.56 -13.64
C ASP A 195 -11.03 -17.15 -12.54
N ASN A 196 -12.28 -16.95 -12.99
CA ASN A 196 -13.45 -16.80 -12.13
C ASN A 196 -13.39 -15.58 -11.16
N PHE A 197 -13.13 -14.37 -11.68
CA PHE A 197 -12.74 -13.24 -10.82
C PHE A 197 -13.62 -11.99 -10.91
N ARG A 198 -14.13 -11.58 -9.75
CA ARG A 198 -14.52 -10.21 -9.38
C ARG A 198 -13.39 -9.46 -8.68
N TRP A 199 -12.17 -10.00 -8.75
CA TRP A 199 -10.99 -9.33 -8.20
C TRP A 199 -10.71 -7.99 -8.87
N PRO A 200 -10.70 -7.86 -10.21
CA PRO A 200 -10.58 -6.55 -10.85
C PRO A 200 -11.64 -5.54 -10.37
N ASN A 201 -12.88 -5.99 -10.15
CA ASN A 201 -13.95 -5.17 -9.59
C ASN A 201 -13.62 -4.69 -8.17
N THR A 202 -13.11 -5.55 -7.29
CA THR A 202 -12.72 -5.14 -5.93
C THR A 202 -11.74 -3.97 -5.99
N VAL A 203 -10.69 -4.09 -6.80
CA VAL A 203 -9.64 -3.09 -6.87
C VAL A 203 -10.18 -1.78 -7.46
N PHE A 204 -10.91 -1.85 -8.58
CA PHE A 204 -11.48 -0.66 -9.23
C PHE A 204 -12.57 0.01 -8.38
N PHE A 205 -13.37 -0.76 -7.63
CA PHE A 205 -14.44 -0.20 -6.79
C PHE A 205 -13.89 0.62 -5.62
N ARG A 206 -12.62 0.47 -5.24
CA ARG A 206 -11.95 1.40 -4.32
C ARG A 206 -11.79 2.80 -4.91
N ALA A 207 -11.60 2.91 -6.24
CA ALA A 207 -11.57 4.19 -6.93
C ALA A 207 -12.97 4.81 -7.01
N LEU A 208 -14.01 4.01 -7.25
CA LEU A 208 -15.40 4.46 -7.14
C LEU A 208 -15.70 4.99 -5.74
N ALA A 209 -15.31 4.25 -4.71
CA ALA A 209 -15.47 4.66 -3.32
C ALA A 209 -14.73 5.98 -3.03
N ALA A 210 -13.48 6.12 -3.48
CA ALA A 210 -12.70 7.35 -3.33
C ALA A 210 -13.39 8.56 -3.99
N LYS A 211 -13.86 8.40 -5.24
CA LYS A 211 -14.60 9.47 -5.94
C LYS A 211 -15.90 9.81 -5.22
N GLY A 212 -16.68 8.80 -4.83
CA GLY A 212 -17.96 8.99 -4.15
C GLY A 212 -17.81 9.68 -2.80
N GLU A 213 -16.74 9.39 -2.07
CA GLU A 213 -16.40 10.07 -0.81
C GLU A 213 -15.98 11.52 -1.03
N ALA A 214 -15.06 11.77 -1.98
CA ALA A 214 -14.56 13.12 -2.25
C ALA A 214 -15.63 14.06 -2.81
N ALA A 215 -16.51 13.55 -3.67
CA ALA A 215 -17.59 14.33 -4.28
C ALA A 215 -18.90 14.32 -3.47
N ASN A 216 -18.99 13.48 -2.43
CA ASN A 216 -20.23 13.16 -1.72
C ASN A 216 -21.40 12.81 -2.69
N ASP A 217 -21.11 12.00 -3.70
CA ASP A 217 -22.03 11.68 -4.79
C ASP A 217 -22.85 10.41 -4.46
N PRO A 218 -24.18 10.51 -4.21
CA PRO A 218 -25.02 9.36 -3.91
C PRO A 218 -25.29 8.45 -5.12
N ALA A 219 -25.00 8.88 -6.35
CA ALA A 219 -25.19 8.06 -7.55
C ALA A 219 -24.20 6.88 -7.60
N ILE A 220 -22.99 7.07 -7.09
CA ILE A 220 -21.95 6.02 -7.07
C ILE A 220 -22.33 4.82 -6.18
N PRO A 221 -22.70 4.98 -4.89
CA PRO A 221 -23.17 3.85 -4.09
C PRO A 221 -24.45 3.23 -4.64
N ALA A 222 -25.34 4.00 -5.29
CA ALA A 222 -26.50 3.45 -5.98
C ALA A 222 -26.12 2.57 -7.18
N ALA A 223 -25.10 2.96 -7.96
CA ALA A 223 -24.58 2.17 -9.07
C ALA A 223 -23.90 0.87 -8.58
N MET A 224 -23.07 0.94 -7.53
CA MET A 224 -22.46 -0.24 -6.92
C MET A 224 -23.49 -1.20 -6.35
N ARG A 225 -24.54 -0.67 -5.68
CA ARG A 225 -25.69 -1.45 -5.24
C ARG A 225 -26.36 -2.17 -6.42
N LYS A 226 -26.61 -1.48 -7.53
CA LYS A 226 -27.23 -2.09 -8.73
C LYS A 226 -26.36 -3.21 -9.28
N HIS A 227 -25.05 -2.99 -9.43
CA HIS A 227 -24.10 -4.03 -9.86
C HIS A 227 -24.22 -5.28 -8.99
N TYR A 228 -24.06 -5.14 -7.67
CA TYR A 228 -24.04 -6.27 -6.75
C TYR A 228 -25.35 -7.05 -6.71
N LEU A 229 -26.50 -6.38 -6.75
CA LEU A 229 -27.81 -7.04 -6.74
C LEU A 229 -28.16 -7.69 -8.08
N SER A 230 -27.47 -7.33 -9.16
CA SER A 230 -27.65 -7.91 -10.50
C SER A 230 -26.68 -9.07 -10.80
N ASP A 231 -25.54 -9.09 -10.11
CA ASP A 231 -24.45 -10.00 -10.40
C ASP A 231 -24.60 -11.33 -9.65
N ASN A 232 -24.41 -12.44 -10.35
CA ASN A 232 -24.63 -13.80 -9.82
C ASN A 232 -23.32 -14.54 -9.52
N ALA A 233 -22.20 -13.82 -9.39
CA ALA A 233 -20.89 -14.43 -9.14
C ALA A 233 -20.83 -15.12 -7.76
N PRO A 234 -20.09 -16.25 -7.64
CA PRO A 234 -19.88 -16.91 -6.35
C PRO A 234 -18.89 -16.11 -5.50
N TYR A 235 -19.38 -15.08 -4.81
CA TYR A 235 -18.54 -14.18 -4.02
C TYR A 235 -17.78 -14.87 -2.87
N GLY A 236 -18.24 -16.01 -2.36
CA GLY A 236 -17.55 -16.78 -1.32
C GLY A 236 -16.70 -17.95 -1.83
N GLY A 237 -16.37 -18.02 -3.12
CA GLY A 237 -15.53 -19.10 -3.67
C GLY A 237 -14.08 -19.07 -3.15
N PRO A 238 -13.26 -20.11 -3.46
CA PRO A 238 -11.88 -20.27 -2.97
C PRO A 238 -10.87 -19.23 -3.50
N SER A 239 -11.34 -18.24 -4.26
CA SER A 239 -10.53 -17.25 -4.95
C SER A 239 -10.61 -15.88 -4.27
N ARG A 240 -10.14 -14.80 -4.91
CA ARG A 240 -10.18 -13.43 -4.36
C ARG A 240 -11.58 -12.78 -4.41
N ASN A 241 -12.63 -13.45 -4.89
CA ASN A 241 -13.96 -12.85 -5.02
C ASN A 241 -14.53 -12.32 -3.70
N VAL A 242 -14.21 -12.97 -2.57
CA VAL A 242 -14.67 -12.59 -1.23
C VAL A 242 -14.25 -11.18 -0.84
N THR A 243 -13.18 -10.66 -1.44
CA THR A 243 -12.70 -9.29 -1.19
C THR A 243 -13.71 -8.21 -1.57
N ASN A 244 -14.72 -8.53 -2.39
CA ASN A 244 -15.84 -7.61 -2.68
C ASN A 244 -16.69 -7.27 -1.44
N VAL A 245 -16.59 -8.05 -0.35
CA VAL A 245 -17.20 -7.71 0.95
C VAL A 245 -16.89 -6.26 1.35
N GLU A 246 -15.68 -5.76 1.07
CA GLU A 246 -15.29 -4.37 1.35
C GLU A 246 -16.23 -3.36 0.66
N ALA A 247 -16.43 -3.50 -0.65
CA ALA A 247 -17.23 -2.59 -1.45
C ALA A 247 -18.75 -2.81 -1.26
N MET A 248 -19.19 -4.04 -0.97
CA MET A 248 -20.57 -4.35 -0.59
C MET A 248 -20.96 -3.58 0.69
N LEU A 249 -20.10 -3.62 1.71
CA LEU A 249 -20.35 -2.95 2.99
C LEU A 249 -20.25 -1.42 2.85
N TRP A 250 -19.32 -0.92 2.04
CA TRP A 250 -19.25 0.52 1.71
C TRP A 250 -20.54 1.02 1.05
N ALA A 251 -21.09 0.26 0.10
CA ALA A 251 -22.35 0.59 -0.56
C ALA A 251 -23.56 0.42 0.39
N TYR A 252 -23.56 -0.59 1.26
CA TYR A 252 -24.56 -0.76 2.31
C TYR A 252 -24.63 0.46 3.22
N GLU A 253 -23.48 0.96 3.71
CA GLU A 253 -23.40 2.12 4.60
C GLU A 253 -24.13 3.33 4.01
N ARG A 254 -23.98 3.53 2.70
CA ARG A 254 -24.50 4.72 1.99
C ARG A 254 -25.92 4.56 1.49
N THR A 255 -26.31 3.35 1.08
CA THR A 255 -27.64 3.08 0.52
C THR A 255 -28.66 2.60 1.56
N GLY A 256 -28.21 2.02 2.66
CA GLY A 256 -29.07 1.36 3.65
C GLY A 256 -29.72 0.06 3.17
N ASP A 257 -29.34 -0.48 2.01
CA ASP A 257 -29.94 -1.72 1.48
C ASP A 257 -29.41 -2.96 2.19
N GLN A 258 -30.20 -3.51 3.11
CA GLN A 258 -29.84 -4.64 3.96
C GLN A 258 -29.37 -5.89 3.19
N ARG A 259 -29.83 -6.06 1.95
CA ARG A 259 -29.42 -7.20 1.11
C ARG A 259 -27.91 -7.19 0.84
N LEU A 260 -27.26 -6.03 0.83
CA LEU A 260 -25.81 -5.92 0.66
C LEU A 260 -25.05 -6.41 1.92
N LEU A 261 -25.56 -6.10 3.11
CA LEU A 261 -24.99 -6.61 4.38
C LEU A 261 -25.16 -8.13 4.47
N GLU A 262 -26.36 -8.63 4.16
CA GLU A 262 -26.65 -10.07 4.10
C GLU A 262 -25.74 -10.80 3.11
N MET A 263 -25.55 -10.22 1.92
CA MET A 263 -24.68 -10.79 0.89
C MET A 263 -23.21 -10.80 1.33
N ALA A 264 -22.73 -9.74 1.99
CA ALA A 264 -21.38 -9.67 2.53
C ALA A 264 -21.13 -10.75 3.60
N GLY A 265 -22.06 -10.92 4.54
CA GLY A 265 -21.99 -11.97 5.56
C GLY A 265 -22.02 -13.38 4.95
N LYS A 266 -22.90 -13.61 3.96
CA LYS A 266 -22.96 -14.89 3.22
C LYS A 266 -21.67 -15.18 2.45
N ALA A 267 -21.10 -14.18 1.77
CA ALA A 267 -19.86 -14.35 1.02
C ALA A 267 -18.71 -14.80 1.95
N TRP A 268 -18.58 -14.17 3.13
CA TRP A 268 -17.57 -14.57 4.11
C TRP A 268 -17.83 -15.97 4.69
N ALA A 269 -19.08 -16.30 5.04
CA ALA A 269 -19.42 -17.63 5.54
C ALA A 269 -19.13 -18.74 4.51
N SER A 270 -19.48 -18.50 3.24
CA SER A 270 -19.16 -19.41 2.14
C SER A 270 -17.66 -19.52 1.88
N PHE A 271 -16.91 -18.42 2.02
CA PHE A 271 -15.45 -18.44 1.93
C PHE A 271 -14.83 -19.34 2.99
N LEU A 272 -15.26 -19.25 4.26
CA LEU A 272 -14.75 -20.13 5.31
C LEU A 272 -15.03 -21.62 5.06
N THR A 273 -16.10 -21.95 4.33
CA THR A 273 -16.40 -23.33 3.92
C THR A 273 -15.53 -23.79 2.75
N SER A 274 -15.05 -22.88 1.90
CA SER A 274 -14.14 -23.22 0.79
C SER A 274 -12.65 -23.17 1.17
N ALA A 275 -12.31 -22.52 2.28
CA ALA A 275 -10.97 -22.40 2.83
C ALA A 275 -10.48 -23.69 3.53
N GLU A 276 -10.65 -24.86 2.92
CA GLU A 276 -10.22 -26.14 3.49
C GLU A 276 -8.69 -26.17 3.72
N PRO A 277 -8.20 -26.71 4.86
CA PRO A 277 -6.76 -26.78 5.11
C PRO A 277 -5.99 -27.49 4.00
N GLY A 278 -4.98 -26.83 3.45
CA GLY A 278 -4.17 -27.34 2.35
C GLY A 278 -4.54 -26.78 0.97
N ASP A 279 -5.67 -26.07 0.85
CA ASP A 279 -5.91 -25.19 -0.29
C ASP A 279 -4.93 -24.02 -0.26
N TYR A 280 -4.22 -23.79 -1.36
CA TYR A 280 -3.14 -22.79 -1.42
C TYR A 280 -3.67 -21.34 -1.39
N GLU A 281 -4.83 -21.07 -2.01
CA GLU A 281 -5.37 -19.71 -2.14
C GLU A 281 -6.11 -19.25 -0.88
N SER A 282 -6.72 -20.18 -0.15
CA SER A 282 -7.65 -19.88 0.95
C SER A 282 -7.42 -20.69 2.21
N GLY A 283 -6.85 -21.89 2.11
CA GLY A 283 -6.73 -22.84 3.22
C GLY A 283 -5.92 -22.33 4.41
N ASP A 284 -5.00 -21.38 4.19
CA ASP A 284 -4.27 -20.75 5.29
C ASP A 284 -5.11 -19.76 6.11
N LEU A 285 -6.29 -19.37 5.64
CA LEU A 285 -7.28 -18.64 6.44
C LEU A 285 -8.34 -19.57 7.06
N HIS A 286 -8.13 -20.89 7.05
CA HIS A 286 -8.97 -21.78 7.83
C HIS A 286 -8.86 -21.46 9.34
N PRO A 287 -9.97 -21.44 10.12
CA PRO A 287 -9.94 -21.15 11.55
C PRO A 287 -8.92 -21.97 12.34
N ASP A 288 -8.78 -23.27 12.05
CA ASP A 288 -7.80 -24.14 12.74
C ASP A 288 -6.35 -23.69 12.51
N ARG A 289 -6.02 -23.17 11.32
CA ARG A 289 -4.70 -22.63 11.01
C ARG A 289 -4.48 -21.29 11.70
N VAL A 290 -5.48 -20.41 11.61
CA VAL A 290 -5.46 -19.05 12.16
C VAL A 290 -5.29 -19.09 13.68
N PHE A 291 -6.11 -19.86 14.39
CA PHE A 291 -6.07 -19.92 15.85
C PHE A 291 -4.93 -20.80 16.39
N ALA A 292 -4.43 -21.77 15.62
CA ALA A 292 -3.21 -22.51 15.99
C ALA A 292 -1.92 -21.70 15.79
N ASN A 293 -2.01 -20.51 15.18
CA ASN A 293 -0.88 -19.61 14.96
C ASN A 293 0.29 -20.28 14.21
N THR A 294 0.00 -21.10 13.20
CA THR A 294 1.04 -21.76 12.39
C THR A 294 1.63 -20.80 11.35
N PRO A 295 2.88 -21.00 10.88
CA PRO A 295 3.42 -20.24 9.76
C PRO A 295 2.49 -20.27 8.53
N ILE A 296 2.44 -19.16 7.80
CA ILE A 296 1.57 -18.99 6.64
C ILE A 296 2.27 -19.58 5.40
N ASN A 297 1.54 -20.36 4.61
CA ASN A 297 1.97 -20.90 3.33
C ASN A 297 0.94 -20.50 2.24
N ALA A 298 0.90 -19.20 1.96
CA ALA A 298 -0.02 -18.62 0.98
C ALA A 298 0.62 -17.40 0.31
N HIS A 299 0.02 -16.98 -0.80
CA HIS A 299 0.36 -15.72 -1.47
C HIS A 299 0.06 -14.52 -0.53
N GLY A 300 1.06 -13.66 -0.32
CA GLY A 300 1.06 -12.51 0.58
C GLY A 300 -0.14 -11.58 0.38
N VAL A 301 -0.30 -11.03 -0.84
CA VAL A 301 -1.41 -10.15 -1.21
C VAL A 301 -2.76 -10.83 -1.04
N THR A 302 -2.92 -12.08 -1.53
CA THR A 302 -4.17 -12.84 -1.38
C THR A 302 -4.56 -12.95 0.10
N TYR A 303 -3.62 -13.39 0.94
CA TYR A 303 -3.87 -13.62 2.35
C TYR A 303 -4.28 -12.33 3.05
N ILE A 304 -3.53 -11.24 2.89
CA ILE A 304 -3.77 -10.01 3.65
C ILE A 304 -5.07 -9.32 3.23
N GLU A 305 -5.40 -9.35 1.94
CA GLU A 305 -6.64 -8.80 1.40
C GLU A 305 -7.89 -9.52 1.91
N LYS A 306 -7.80 -10.83 2.15
CA LYS A 306 -8.87 -11.62 2.77
C LYS A 306 -8.88 -11.47 4.30
N ALA A 307 -7.70 -11.42 4.94
CA ALA A 307 -7.54 -11.37 6.40
C ALA A 307 -8.12 -10.09 7.05
N LYS A 308 -8.29 -9.01 6.30
CA LYS A 308 -8.93 -7.77 6.80
C LYS A 308 -10.45 -7.85 6.88
N LEU A 309 -11.09 -8.69 6.05
CA LEU A 309 -12.54 -8.68 5.85
C LEU A 309 -13.33 -8.90 7.16
N PRO A 310 -12.89 -9.74 8.10
CA PRO A 310 -13.57 -9.87 9.39
C PRO A 310 -13.53 -8.58 10.22
N ALA A 311 -12.40 -7.86 10.23
CA ALA A 311 -12.34 -6.55 10.89
C ALA A 311 -13.33 -5.56 10.25
N ILE A 312 -13.50 -5.63 8.92
CA ILE A 312 -14.51 -4.82 8.22
C ILE A 312 -15.92 -5.23 8.65
N LEU A 313 -16.27 -6.52 8.56
CA LEU A 313 -17.58 -7.04 8.97
C LEU A 313 -17.95 -6.65 10.41
N TYR A 314 -17.00 -6.75 11.34
CA TYR A 314 -17.18 -6.34 12.73
C TYR A 314 -17.71 -4.90 12.85
N MET A 315 -17.20 -3.96 12.05
CA MET A 315 -17.64 -2.56 12.12
C MET A 315 -19.15 -2.39 11.86
N TYR A 316 -19.75 -3.30 11.09
CA TYR A 316 -21.16 -3.28 10.69
C TYR A 316 -22.03 -4.22 11.53
N THR A 317 -21.51 -5.36 11.98
CA THR A 317 -22.31 -6.39 12.67
C THR A 317 -22.14 -6.39 14.19
N GLY A 318 -21.02 -5.89 14.69
CA GLY A 318 -20.66 -5.94 16.11
C GLY A 318 -20.27 -7.33 16.62
N ASP A 319 -20.20 -8.34 15.73
CA ASP A 319 -19.81 -9.69 16.10
C ASP A 319 -18.31 -9.76 16.44
N LYS A 320 -18.04 -9.95 17.73
CA LYS A 320 -16.68 -9.95 18.28
C LYS A 320 -15.84 -11.12 17.77
N GLU A 321 -16.43 -12.19 17.26
CA GLU A 321 -15.67 -13.29 16.67
C GLU A 321 -14.96 -12.86 15.39
N TYR A 322 -15.53 -11.92 14.63
CA TYR A 322 -14.85 -11.41 13.44
C TYR A 322 -13.58 -10.63 13.78
N VAL A 323 -13.62 -9.70 14.74
CA VAL A 323 -12.41 -8.96 15.12
C VAL A 323 -11.40 -9.88 15.80
N ARG A 324 -11.85 -10.86 16.61
CA ARG A 324 -10.98 -11.89 17.19
C ARG A 324 -10.23 -12.68 16.11
N PHE A 325 -10.92 -13.10 15.05
CA PHE A 325 -10.32 -13.80 13.92
C PHE A 325 -9.31 -12.91 13.18
N ALA A 326 -9.68 -11.67 12.85
CA ALA A 326 -8.78 -10.75 12.14
C ALA A 326 -7.48 -10.51 12.93
N LEU A 327 -7.59 -10.29 14.24
CA LEU A 327 -6.43 -10.12 15.13
C LEU A 327 -5.54 -11.36 15.17
N ALA A 328 -6.13 -12.56 15.25
CA ALA A 328 -5.38 -13.82 15.20
C ALA A 328 -4.66 -14.01 13.86
N ALA A 329 -5.30 -13.66 12.74
CA ALA A 329 -4.70 -13.73 11.41
C ALA A 329 -3.50 -12.77 11.25
N GLN A 330 -3.56 -11.58 11.86
CA GLN A 330 -2.42 -10.65 11.90
C GLN A 330 -1.29 -11.14 12.82
N LYS A 331 -1.63 -11.74 13.96
CA LYS A 331 -0.63 -12.30 14.89
C LYS A 331 0.29 -13.30 14.21
N ARG A 332 -0.24 -14.12 13.30
CA ARG A 332 0.56 -15.07 12.49
C ARG A 332 1.61 -14.40 11.63
N ILE A 333 1.25 -13.27 11.00
CA ILE A 333 2.20 -12.48 10.22
C ILE A 333 3.32 -11.97 11.13
N PHE A 334 2.93 -11.43 12.29
CA PHE A 334 3.85 -10.82 13.25
C PHE A 334 4.83 -11.81 13.88
N ASP A 335 4.37 -13.00 14.20
CA ASP A 335 5.19 -14.00 14.88
C ASP A 335 6.18 -14.71 13.94
N HIS A 336 5.86 -14.81 12.65
CA HIS A 336 6.57 -15.72 11.75
C HIS A 336 7.27 -15.06 10.57
N HIS A 337 6.83 -13.86 10.14
CA HIS A 337 7.19 -13.34 8.82
C HIS A 337 7.69 -11.91 8.78
N MET A 338 7.68 -11.14 9.87
CA MET A 338 8.05 -9.72 9.83
C MET A 338 9.54 -9.48 9.56
N LEU A 339 9.84 -8.61 8.61
CA LEU A 339 11.18 -8.07 8.38
C LEU A 339 11.41 -6.77 9.17
N ILE A 340 12.68 -6.37 9.29
CA ILE A 340 13.07 -5.19 10.06
C ILE A 340 12.44 -3.92 9.52
N ASP A 341 12.26 -3.82 8.21
CA ASP A 341 11.66 -2.68 7.52
C ASP A 341 10.15 -2.49 7.79
N GLY A 342 9.54 -3.38 8.59
CA GLY A 342 8.16 -3.22 9.06
C GLY A 342 7.10 -3.85 8.16
N ILE A 343 7.48 -4.61 7.15
CA ILE A 343 6.58 -5.42 6.31
C ILE A 343 6.97 -6.89 6.38
N PRO A 344 6.04 -7.85 6.22
CA PRO A 344 6.42 -9.25 6.18
C PRO A 344 7.21 -9.61 4.93
N SER A 345 8.06 -10.61 5.09
CA SER A 345 8.77 -11.25 4.00
C SER A 345 7.79 -11.96 3.08
N THR A 346 7.72 -11.47 1.85
CA THR A 346 6.89 -12.02 0.79
C THR A 346 7.62 -11.96 -0.54
N THR A 347 7.82 -13.11 -1.18
CA THR A 347 8.26 -13.16 -2.59
C THR A 347 7.17 -13.86 -3.39
N GLU A 348 6.05 -13.16 -3.56
CA GLU A 348 4.68 -13.68 -3.79
C GLU A 348 4.13 -14.48 -2.61
N ASP A 349 4.86 -15.47 -2.10
CA ASP A 349 4.52 -16.24 -0.89
C ASP A 349 5.16 -15.65 0.36
N TYR A 350 4.53 -15.85 1.52
CA TYR A 350 5.21 -15.66 2.80
C TYR A 350 6.50 -16.50 2.91
N ARG A 351 7.60 -15.88 3.34
CA ARG A 351 8.92 -16.53 3.50
C ARG A 351 9.48 -16.38 4.92
N GLY A 352 10.78 -16.65 5.09
CA GLY A 352 11.48 -16.53 6.36
C GLY A 352 11.77 -15.08 6.74
N VAL A 353 12.60 -14.88 7.77
CA VAL A 353 12.91 -13.57 8.35
C VAL A 353 14.42 -13.29 8.43
N THR A 354 15.20 -13.92 7.56
CA THR A 354 16.65 -13.70 7.47
C THR A 354 16.99 -12.36 6.82
N ALA A 355 18.25 -11.94 6.85
CA ALA A 355 18.67 -10.70 6.17
C ALA A 355 18.60 -10.77 4.63
N LEU A 356 18.50 -11.97 4.07
CA LEU A 356 18.36 -12.21 2.64
C LEU A 356 16.89 -12.25 2.19
N ASP A 357 15.97 -12.53 3.12
CA ASP A 357 14.55 -12.52 2.84
C ASP A 357 14.08 -11.13 2.38
N SER A 358 13.08 -11.11 1.49
CA SER A 358 12.68 -9.92 0.74
C SER A 358 11.16 -9.74 0.84
N HIS A 359 10.70 -8.51 0.64
CA HIS A 359 9.29 -8.17 0.58
C HIS A 359 8.87 -7.75 -0.83
N GLU A 360 7.62 -8.02 -1.16
CA GLU A 360 6.96 -7.57 -2.38
C GLU A 360 6.38 -6.17 -2.18
N THR A 361 6.55 -5.28 -3.14
CA THR A 361 6.06 -3.89 -3.03
C THR A 361 4.55 -3.81 -2.85
N CYS A 362 3.74 -4.68 -3.46
CA CYS A 362 2.28 -4.75 -3.23
C CYS A 362 1.94 -5.00 -1.76
N CYS A 363 2.74 -5.80 -1.06
CA CYS A 363 2.49 -6.10 0.35
C CYS A 363 2.67 -4.86 1.23
N ILE A 364 3.48 -3.87 0.82
CA ILE A 364 3.56 -2.58 1.51
C ILE A 364 2.20 -1.85 1.48
N SER A 365 1.59 -1.74 0.30
CA SER A 365 0.27 -1.09 0.14
C SER A 365 -0.86 -1.87 0.80
N ASP A 366 -0.88 -3.21 0.68
CA ASP A 366 -2.04 -4.00 1.11
C ASP A 366 -2.02 -4.31 2.61
N HIS A 367 -0.84 -4.45 3.23
CA HIS A 367 -0.73 -4.49 4.69
C HIS A 367 -1.09 -3.15 5.33
N THR A 368 -0.58 -2.03 4.81
CA THR A 368 -0.91 -0.71 5.37
C THR A 368 -2.40 -0.38 5.19
N TRP A 369 -3.01 -0.78 4.07
CA TRP A 369 -4.45 -0.69 3.86
C TRP A 369 -5.25 -1.53 4.87
N THR A 370 -4.82 -2.77 5.10
CA THR A 370 -5.42 -3.70 6.07
C THR A 370 -5.29 -3.19 7.50
N TRP A 371 -4.11 -2.74 7.91
CA TRP A 371 -3.89 -2.16 9.23
C TRP A 371 -4.68 -0.86 9.42
N GLY A 372 -4.95 -0.10 8.35
CA GLY A 372 -5.87 1.03 8.40
C GLY A 372 -7.31 0.63 8.76
N TYR A 373 -7.81 -0.51 8.25
CA TYR A 373 -9.11 -1.05 8.67
C TYR A 373 -9.10 -1.60 10.09
N LEU A 374 -8.02 -2.25 10.50
CA LEU A 374 -7.87 -2.71 11.88
C LEU A 374 -7.81 -1.53 12.86
N LEU A 375 -7.16 -0.43 12.49
CA LEU A 375 -7.19 0.82 13.23
C LEU A 375 -8.62 1.36 13.35
N MET A 376 -9.39 1.41 12.26
CA MET A 376 -10.81 1.80 12.30
C MET A 376 -11.65 0.90 13.20
N ALA A 377 -11.46 -0.41 13.09
CA ALA A 377 -12.26 -1.39 13.82
C ALA A 377 -11.96 -1.39 15.32
N THR A 378 -10.67 -1.27 15.70
CA THR A 378 -10.22 -1.49 17.08
C THR A 378 -9.92 -0.22 17.84
N GLY A 379 -9.56 0.86 17.15
CA GLY A 379 -9.03 2.07 17.78
C GLY A 379 -7.69 1.84 18.49
N ASP A 380 -6.95 0.78 18.11
CA ASP A 380 -5.65 0.45 18.71
C ASP A 380 -4.49 1.14 17.97
N GLY A 381 -3.76 1.99 18.68
CA GLY A 381 -2.64 2.76 18.17
C GLY A 381 -1.50 1.92 17.61
N ILE A 382 -1.39 0.63 17.96
CA ILE A 382 -0.36 -0.26 17.40
C ILE A 382 -0.42 -0.34 15.88
N TRP A 383 -1.62 -0.24 15.28
CA TRP A 383 -1.78 -0.25 13.84
C TRP A 383 -1.16 0.99 13.19
N GLY A 384 -1.22 2.14 13.88
CA GLY A 384 -0.52 3.35 13.45
C GLY A 384 0.99 3.19 13.46
N ASP A 385 1.54 2.55 14.51
CA ASP A 385 2.98 2.24 14.60
C ASP A 385 3.43 1.35 13.44
N ARG A 386 2.62 0.35 13.08
CA ARG A 386 2.91 -0.57 11.97
C ARG A 386 2.87 0.16 10.62
N ILE A 387 1.86 0.99 10.39
CA ILE A 387 1.73 1.77 9.14
C ILE A 387 2.92 2.72 8.97
N GLU A 388 3.27 3.49 10.02
CA GLU A 388 4.40 4.40 9.99
C GLU A 388 5.71 3.67 9.69
N ARG A 389 5.97 2.56 10.39
CA ARG A 389 7.19 1.78 10.15
C ARG A 389 7.27 1.26 8.72
N ALA A 390 6.19 0.71 8.19
CA ALA A 390 6.16 0.21 6.81
C ALA A 390 6.39 1.33 5.78
N CYS A 391 5.75 2.48 5.93
CA CYS A 391 5.89 3.60 4.98
C CYS A 391 7.28 4.25 5.05
N PHE A 392 7.77 4.56 6.26
CA PHE A 392 9.05 5.25 6.47
C PHE A 392 10.27 4.39 6.14
N ASN A 393 10.13 3.08 6.15
CA ASN A 393 11.20 2.14 5.84
C ASN A 393 10.93 1.45 4.49
N ALA A 394 10.21 0.32 4.47
CA ALA A 394 9.98 -0.47 3.26
C ALA A 394 9.45 0.37 2.06
N GLY A 395 8.47 1.25 2.30
CA GLY A 395 7.85 2.10 1.28
C GLY A 395 8.87 2.99 0.55
N PHE A 396 9.55 3.87 1.28
CA PHE A 396 10.60 4.70 0.69
C PHE A 396 11.77 3.87 0.14
N GLY A 397 12.13 2.75 0.76
CA GLY A 397 13.27 1.93 0.35
C GLY A 397 13.06 1.16 -0.95
N ALA A 398 11.81 0.86 -1.33
CA ALA A 398 11.47 0.15 -2.56
C ALA A 398 11.22 1.09 -3.77
N ILE A 399 11.12 2.40 -3.55
CA ILE A 399 10.79 3.41 -4.57
C ILE A 399 12.01 4.29 -4.83
N LYS A 400 12.34 4.52 -6.10
CA LYS A 400 13.39 5.46 -6.50
C LYS A 400 12.95 6.88 -6.13
N LYS A 401 13.84 7.69 -5.54
CA LYS A 401 13.43 8.98 -4.91
C LYS A 401 12.86 10.03 -5.87
N ASP A 402 13.10 9.87 -7.17
CA ASP A 402 12.56 10.71 -8.25
C ASP A 402 11.20 10.20 -8.78
N TRP A 403 10.64 9.14 -8.20
CA TRP A 403 9.38 8.53 -8.61
C TRP A 403 9.33 8.04 -10.06
N LYS A 404 10.48 7.76 -10.68
CA LYS A 404 10.56 7.23 -12.05
C LYS A 404 10.59 5.70 -12.12
N ALA A 405 10.84 5.02 -11.01
CA ALA A 405 10.95 3.58 -10.94
C ALA A 405 10.74 3.06 -9.52
N HIS A 406 10.38 1.79 -9.39
CA HIS A 406 10.29 1.07 -8.13
C HIS A 406 10.72 -0.40 -8.32
N GLN A 407 10.92 -1.13 -7.23
CA GLN A 407 11.26 -2.56 -7.28
C GLN A 407 10.01 -3.45 -7.25
N TYR A 408 10.16 -4.72 -7.62
CA TYR A 408 9.13 -5.73 -7.34
C TYR A 408 9.42 -6.33 -5.96
N PHE A 409 10.63 -6.88 -5.81
CA PHE A 409 11.19 -7.31 -4.53
C PHE A 409 12.26 -6.33 -4.05
N SER A 410 12.15 -5.97 -2.78
CA SER A 410 13.13 -5.17 -2.04
C SER A 410 13.51 -5.92 -0.77
N SER A 411 14.71 -5.70 -0.24
CA SER A 411 15.19 -6.42 0.95
C SER A 411 15.85 -5.50 1.98
N PRO A 412 15.91 -5.95 3.26
CA PRO A 412 16.67 -5.27 4.31
C PRO A 412 18.13 -5.04 3.92
N ASN A 413 18.82 -6.10 3.50
CA ASN A 413 20.15 -6.01 2.89
C ASN A 413 20.00 -6.13 1.38
N GLN A 414 20.48 -5.12 0.66
CA GLN A 414 20.44 -5.09 -0.80
C GLN A 414 21.64 -4.33 -1.32
N VAL A 415 22.72 -5.05 -1.63
CA VAL A 415 24.00 -4.44 -2.02
C VAL A 415 24.13 -4.24 -3.53
N GLN A 416 23.17 -4.76 -4.30
CA GLN A 416 22.97 -4.48 -5.72
C GLN A 416 21.51 -4.66 -6.10
N ALA A 417 21.09 -4.00 -7.17
CA ALA A 417 19.76 -4.06 -7.74
C ALA A 417 19.88 -3.97 -9.26
N THR A 418 20.11 -5.10 -9.94
CA THR A 418 20.39 -5.17 -11.37
C THR A 418 19.34 -6.02 -12.10
N GLN A 419 19.38 -6.01 -13.44
CA GLN A 419 18.49 -6.79 -14.30
C GLN A 419 18.58 -8.31 -14.11
N ASN A 420 19.56 -8.79 -13.35
CA ASN A 420 19.78 -10.21 -13.13
C ASN A 420 20.15 -10.53 -11.68
N SER A 421 19.90 -9.64 -10.70
CA SER A 421 20.31 -9.85 -9.30
C SER A 421 19.23 -10.46 -8.40
N ASN A 422 18.07 -10.86 -8.94
CA ASN A 422 16.99 -11.41 -8.13
C ASN A 422 17.39 -12.76 -7.50
N HIS A 423 17.52 -12.80 -6.18
CA HIS A 423 17.82 -14.02 -5.42
C HIS A 423 16.58 -14.71 -4.85
N ALA A 424 15.38 -14.16 -5.04
CA ALA A 424 14.15 -14.84 -4.63
C ALA A 424 13.99 -16.17 -5.38
N VAL A 425 13.35 -17.14 -4.73
CA VAL A 425 13.05 -18.46 -5.35
C VAL A 425 12.29 -18.27 -6.66
N LEU A 426 11.28 -17.39 -6.63
CA LEU A 426 10.49 -17.08 -7.80
C LEU A 426 11.24 -16.10 -8.72
N LYS A 427 11.30 -16.47 -10.00
CA LYS A 427 12.03 -15.74 -11.06
C LYS A 427 13.50 -15.46 -10.73
N HIS A 428 14.15 -16.36 -9.99
CA HIS A 428 15.56 -16.29 -9.64
C HIS A 428 16.45 -15.95 -10.86
N GLY A 429 17.29 -14.92 -10.74
CA GLY A 429 18.20 -14.45 -11.79
C GLY A 429 17.62 -13.44 -12.77
N ASN A 430 16.40 -12.94 -12.55
CA ASN A 430 15.81 -11.86 -13.35
C ASN A 430 15.95 -10.48 -12.67
N GLY A 431 15.29 -9.47 -13.25
CA GLY A 431 15.35 -8.09 -12.80
C GLY A 431 14.23 -7.64 -11.86
N TRP A 432 13.53 -8.56 -11.18
CA TRP A 432 12.47 -8.18 -10.23
C TRP A 432 12.98 -7.39 -9.00
N MET A 433 14.29 -7.42 -8.74
CA MET A 433 14.94 -6.56 -7.74
C MET A 433 15.53 -5.27 -8.33
N SER A 434 15.45 -5.05 -9.65
CA SER A 434 15.88 -3.80 -10.27
C SER A 434 14.79 -2.73 -10.18
N TYR A 435 15.18 -1.47 -10.30
CA TYR A 435 14.23 -0.36 -10.30
C TYR A 435 13.67 -0.16 -11.72
N ARG A 436 12.37 -0.37 -11.91
CA ARG A 436 11.70 -0.22 -13.22
C ARG A 436 10.38 0.56 -13.09
N PRO A 437 9.87 1.17 -14.18
CA PRO A 437 8.53 1.76 -14.19
C PRO A 437 7.40 0.76 -13.92
N ASN A 438 7.61 -0.48 -14.37
CA ASN A 438 6.76 -1.63 -14.11
C ASN A 438 7.66 -2.82 -13.75
N SER A 439 7.96 -2.97 -12.47
CA SER A 439 9.00 -3.89 -11.98
C SER A 439 8.76 -5.38 -12.28
N GLY A 440 7.49 -5.80 -12.31
CA GLY A 440 7.11 -7.17 -12.64
C GLY A 440 6.91 -7.43 -14.13
N GLN A 441 6.93 -6.37 -14.95
CA GLN A 441 6.64 -6.40 -16.40
C GLN A 441 5.31 -7.12 -16.68
N GLU A 442 5.36 -8.41 -17.04
CA GLU A 442 4.16 -9.23 -17.27
C GLU A 442 3.35 -9.49 -16.00
N VAL A 443 3.95 -9.37 -14.82
CA VAL A 443 3.26 -9.43 -13.52
C VAL A 443 3.15 -8.01 -12.98
N ALA A 444 2.33 -7.18 -13.62
CA ALA A 444 2.38 -5.72 -13.40
C ALA A 444 1.70 -5.23 -12.10
N CYS A 445 1.45 -6.10 -11.11
CA CYS A 445 0.74 -5.72 -9.88
C CYS A 445 1.46 -4.66 -9.09
N CYS A 446 2.77 -4.80 -8.84
CA CYS A 446 3.53 -3.76 -8.13
C CYS A 446 3.52 -2.44 -8.90
N GLY A 447 3.56 -2.48 -10.24
CA GLY A 447 3.45 -1.30 -11.11
C GLY A 447 2.13 -0.55 -10.91
N GLY A 448 1.02 -1.26 -10.75
CA GLY A 448 -0.27 -0.64 -10.47
C GLY A 448 -0.45 -0.23 -9.00
N ASN A 449 0.01 -1.06 -8.07
CA ASN A 449 -0.34 -0.98 -6.65
C ASN A 449 0.52 0.04 -5.87
N VAL A 450 1.78 0.27 -6.29
CA VAL A 450 2.73 1.18 -5.60
C VAL A 450 2.17 2.58 -5.37
N HIS A 451 1.31 3.06 -6.28
CA HIS A 451 0.68 4.38 -6.22
C HIS A 451 -0.24 4.56 -5.01
N ARG A 452 -0.63 3.48 -4.32
CA ARG A 452 -1.54 3.54 -3.16
C ARG A 452 -0.82 3.82 -1.84
N ILE A 453 0.49 3.58 -1.74
CA ILE A 453 1.22 3.58 -0.44
C ILE A 453 1.06 4.90 0.32
N PHE A 454 1.51 6.01 -0.25
CA PHE A 454 1.54 7.31 0.43
C PHE A 454 0.20 8.06 0.41
N PRO A 455 -0.64 7.98 -0.64
CA PRO A 455 -1.99 8.50 -0.55
C PRO A 455 -2.80 7.81 0.56
N ASN A 456 -2.63 6.49 0.74
CA ASN A 456 -3.27 5.79 1.87
C ASN A 456 -2.70 6.24 3.22
N TYR A 457 -1.41 6.55 3.31
CA TYR A 457 -0.84 7.14 4.51
C TYR A 457 -1.53 8.48 4.84
N ALA A 458 -1.59 9.41 3.88
CA ALA A 458 -2.13 10.74 4.07
C ALA A 458 -3.61 10.75 4.49
N ILE A 459 -4.47 9.96 3.83
CA ILE A 459 -5.90 9.89 4.20
C ILE A 459 -6.14 9.23 5.57
N ARG A 460 -5.13 8.60 6.16
CA ARG A 460 -5.16 7.93 7.46
C ARG A 460 -4.45 8.73 8.55
N MET A 461 -3.94 9.93 8.27
CA MET A 461 -3.32 10.78 9.30
C MET A 461 -4.36 11.35 10.27
N TRP A 462 -5.56 11.62 9.78
CA TRP A 462 -6.68 12.12 10.58
C TRP A 462 -7.94 11.29 10.34
N MET A 463 -8.66 11.00 11.42
CA MET A 463 -9.94 10.28 11.39
C MET A 463 -10.97 10.95 12.29
N LYS A 464 -12.25 10.77 12.01
CA LYS A 464 -13.32 11.06 12.97
C LYS A 464 -13.32 10.01 14.08
N ASP A 465 -13.54 10.44 15.32
CA ASP A 465 -13.81 9.53 16.43
C ASP A 465 -15.31 9.27 16.59
N ALA A 466 -15.67 8.14 17.21
CA ALA A 466 -17.07 7.74 17.41
C ALA A 466 -17.89 8.69 18.31
N SER A 467 -17.24 9.64 19.00
CA SER A 467 -17.88 10.63 19.87
C SER A 467 -18.05 12.01 19.22
N GLY A 468 -17.87 12.11 17.89
CA GLY A 468 -18.05 13.34 17.13
C GLY A 468 -16.83 14.28 17.14
N GLY A 469 -15.65 13.76 17.50
CA GLY A 469 -14.38 14.47 17.48
C GLY A 469 -13.43 14.02 16.37
N LEU A 470 -12.16 14.35 16.54
CA LEU A 470 -11.08 13.99 15.61
C LEU A 470 -9.96 13.23 16.33
N ALA A 471 -9.30 12.33 15.60
CA ALA A 471 -8.12 11.61 16.04
C ALA A 471 -6.94 11.87 15.09
N ALA A 472 -5.82 12.32 15.63
CA ALA A 472 -4.52 12.31 14.94
C ALA A 472 -3.92 10.90 15.06
N THR A 473 -3.97 10.14 13.96
CA THR A 473 -3.72 8.70 13.92
C THR A 473 -2.35 8.34 13.35
N LEU A 474 -1.82 9.11 12.40
CA LEU A 474 -0.45 8.99 11.86
C LEU A 474 0.17 10.39 11.80
N TYR A 475 1.50 10.49 11.84
CA TYR A 475 2.17 11.78 11.98
C TYR A 475 3.02 12.21 10.79
N GLY A 476 2.88 13.49 10.45
CA GLY A 476 3.62 14.15 9.39
C GLY A 476 3.08 15.57 9.17
N PRO A 477 3.83 16.45 8.51
CA PRO A 477 3.36 17.79 8.20
C PRO A 477 2.04 17.72 7.40
N SER A 478 0.96 18.26 7.95
CA SER A 478 -0.37 18.21 7.33
C SER A 478 -1.33 19.27 7.88
N GLN A 479 -2.46 19.43 7.20
CA GLN A 479 -3.63 20.15 7.72
C GLN A 479 -4.91 19.36 7.43
N VAL A 480 -5.87 19.41 8.35
CA VAL A 480 -7.17 18.77 8.21
C VAL A 480 -8.29 19.78 8.34
N LYS A 481 -9.31 19.67 7.47
CA LYS A 481 -10.57 20.41 7.57
C LYS A 481 -11.71 19.43 7.82
N ALA A 482 -12.46 19.66 8.89
CA ALA A 482 -13.58 18.79 9.25
C ALA A 482 -14.63 19.52 10.08
N GLU A 483 -15.83 18.93 10.16
CA GLU A 483 -16.88 19.34 11.10
C GLU A 483 -16.79 18.50 12.38
N VAL A 484 -16.89 19.15 13.54
CA VAL A 484 -16.75 18.52 14.87
C VAL A 484 -17.85 18.94 15.85
N GLY A 485 -18.09 18.07 16.83
CA GLY A 485 -19.08 18.25 17.88
C GLY A 485 -20.53 18.08 17.39
N PRO A 486 -21.51 18.07 18.31
CA PRO A 486 -22.92 17.85 17.97
C PRO A 486 -23.50 18.92 17.02
N ALA A 487 -22.95 20.13 17.06
CA ALA A 487 -23.37 21.25 16.23
C ALA A 487 -22.64 21.32 14.87
N LYS A 488 -21.79 20.32 14.55
CA LYS A 488 -21.03 20.21 13.29
C LYS A 488 -20.26 21.49 12.94
N HIS A 489 -19.52 22.02 13.92
CA HIS A 489 -18.75 23.24 13.72
C HIS A 489 -17.53 22.97 12.84
N PRO A 490 -17.24 23.80 11.82
CA PRO A 490 -16.05 23.67 11.01
C PRO A 490 -14.81 24.02 11.84
N VAL A 491 -13.79 23.17 11.78
CA VAL A 491 -12.47 23.40 12.37
C VAL A 491 -11.38 23.05 11.36
N GLU A 492 -10.25 23.73 11.48
CA GLU A 492 -9.01 23.41 10.78
C GLU A 492 -7.91 23.15 11.81
N ILE A 493 -7.16 22.06 11.65
CA ILE A 493 -6.03 21.74 12.53
C ILE A 493 -4.78 21.56 11.67
N HIS A 494 -3.74 22.34 11.98
CA HIS A 494 -2.44 22.22 11.34
C HIS A 494 -1.53 21.37 12.20
N GLU A 495 -1.02 20.27 11.65
CA GLU A 495 0.04 19.45 12.20
C GLU A 495 1.39 19.95 11.66
N GLN A 496 2.08 20.75 12.46
CA GLN A 496 3.39 21.30 12.11
C GLN A 496 4.48 20.45 12.77
N THR A 497 5.20 19.69 11.97
CA THR A 497 6.24 18.78 12.46
C THR A 497 7.27 18.43 11.39
N ASN A 498 8.48 18.11 11.88
CA ASN A 498 9.57 17.49 11.13
C ASN A 498 9.64 15.96 11.37
N TYR A 499 8.64 15.38 12.03
CA TYR A 499 8.49 13.94 12.19
C TYR A 499 8.52 13.24 10.82
N PRO A 500 9.20 12.09 10.67
CA PRO A 500 9.79 11.24 11.72
C PRO A 500 11.23 11.57 12.11
N PHE A 501 11.79 12.71 11.70
CA PHE A 501 13.19 13.06 11.97
C PHE A 501 13.40 13.83 13.28
N GLU A 502 12.34 14.47 13.78
CA GLU A 502 12.30 15.19 15.05
C GLU A 502 11.15 14.69 15.94
N GLU A 503 11.21 15.03 17.22
CA GLU A 503 10.32 14.48 18.26
C GLU A 503 9.09 15.34 18.53
N GLU A 504 9.06 16.60 18.07
CA GLU A 504 8.00 17.56 18.38
C GLU A 504 6.93 17.60 17.28
N ILE A 505 5.67 17.55 17.70
CA ILE A 505 4.50 17.69 16.85
C ILE A 505 3.63 18.78 17.43
N HIS A 506 3.40 19.84 16.64
CA HIS A 506 2.54 20.94 17.05
C HIS A 506 1.20 20.87 16.31
N PHE A 507 0.11 20.89 17.08
CA PHE A 507 -1.24 20.99 16.58
C PHE A 507 -1.76 22.40 16.83
N VAL A 508 -2.03 23.14 15.76
CA VAL A 508 -2.56 24.50 15.83
C VAL A 508 -4.03 24.48 15.40
N PHE A 509 -4.91 24.84 16.32
CA PHE A 509 -6.36 24.79 16.13
C PHE A 509 -6.86 26.13 15.58
N GLN A 510 -7.61 26.08 14.49
CA GLN A 510 -8.22 27.24 13.83
C GLN A 510 -9.73 27.06 13.73
N SER A 511 -10.47 28.12 14.03
CA SER A 511 -11.93 28.20 13.97
C SER A 511 -12.39 29.65 13.98
N ASP A 512 -13.67 29.91 13.68
CA ASP A 512 -14.27 31.25 13.74
C ASP A 512 -14.56 31.71 15.19
N LYS A 513 -14.76 30.76 16.09
CA LYS A 513 -15.04 30.96 17.53
C LYS A 513 -14.55 29.75 18.34
N PRO A 514 -14.53 29.82 19.69
CA PRO A 514 -14.21 28.66 20.51
C PRO A 514 -15.16 27.47 20.24
N VAL A 515 -14.60 26.27 20.11
CA VAL A 515 -15.36 25.03 19.82
C VAL A 515 -15.03 23.96 20.85
N THR A 516 -16.06 23.34 21.43
CA THR A 516 -15.90 22.20 22.35
C THR A 516 -16.10 20.89 21.60
N PHE A 517 -15.09 20.03 21.60
CA PHE A 517 -15.16 18.69 21.02
C PHE A 517 -14.06 17.79 21.59
N PRO A 518 -14.20 16.46 21.51
CA PRO A 518 -13.11 15.56 21.83
C PRO A 518 -12.03 15.58 20.76
N TRP A 519 -10.77 15.62 21.19
CA TRP A 519 -9.64 15.40 20.30
C TRP A 519 -8.72 14.32 20.86
N SER A 520 -8.49 13.29 20.05
CA SER A 520 -7.60 12.18 20.38
C SER A 520 -6.30 12.27 19.60
N PHE A 521 -5.21 11.80 20.17
CA PHE A 521 -3.93 11.70 19.48
C PHE A 521 -3.22 10.42 19.90
N ARG A 522 -2.57 9.76 18.95
CA ARG A 522 -1.82 8.53 19.22
C ARG A 522 -0.64 8.82 20.17
N VAL A 523 -0.23 7.82 20.91
CA VAL A 523 1.05 7.79 21.62
C VAL A 523 1.73 6.51 21.17
N PRO A 524 2.74 6.59 20.29
CA PRO A 524 3.37 5.40 19.74
C PRO A 524 4.01 4.53 20.82
N GLY A 525 3.91 3.21 20.69
CA GLY A 525 4.40 2.26 21.69
C GLY A 525 5.91 2.27 21.89
N TRP A 526 6.66 2.79 20.90
CA TRP A 526 8.12 2.92 20.96
C TRP A 526 8.60 4.15 21.77
N SER A 527 7.72 5.11 22.08
CA SER A 527 8.13 6.39 22.70
C SER A 527 8.07 6.35 24.24
N PRO A 528 9.22 6.48 24.94
CA PRO A 528 9.23 6.57 26.40
C PRO A 528 8.87 7.98 26.89
N ASN A 529 8.10 8.07 27.98
CA ASN A 529 7.82 9.32 28.70
C ASN A 529 7.37 10.50 27.80
N PRO A 530 6.32 10.33 26.98
CA PRO A 530 5.77 11.40 26.14
C PRO A 530 5.41 12.64 26.97
N ARG A 531 5.68 13.83 26.42
CA ARG A 531 5.43 15.12 27.08
C ARG A 531 4.40 15.92 26.31
N PHE A 532 3.64 16.71 27.05
CA PHE A 532 2.46 17.38 26.52
C PHE A 532 2.36 18.82 27.03
N TYR A 533 2.12 19.75 26.11
CA TYR A 533 2.12 21.19 26.40
C TYR A 533 0.91 21.85 25.74
N ARG A 534 0.38 22.89 26.40
CA ARG A 534 -0.58 23.82 25.82
C ARG A 534 -0.02 25.22 25.88
N ASN A 535 0.06 25.89 24.73
CA ASN A 535 0.61 27.25 24.61
C ASN A 535 1.93 27.35 25.41
N GLU A 536 2.84 26.40 25.13
CA GLU A 536 4.18 26.24 25.73
C GLU A 536 4.22 25.88 27.22
N LYS A 537 3.08 25.79 27.89
CA LYS A 537 3.00 25.40 29.30
C LYS A 537 2.83 23.89 29.43
N PRO A 538 3.65 23.19 30.24
CA PRO A 538 3.50 21.75 30.45
C PRO A 538 2.16 21.47 31.12
N ILE A 539 1.46 20.46 30.63
CA ILE A 539 0.23 19.93 31.21
C ILE A 539 0.34 18.42 31.37
N PRO A 540 -0.35 17.81 32.36
CA PRO A 540 -0.36 16.36 32.48
C PRO A 540 -0.90 15.71 31.20
N LEU A 541 -0.20 14.66 30.73
CA LEU A 541 -0.70 13.85 29.64
C LEU A 541 -1.98 13.11 30.10
N PRO A 542 -3.07 13.12 29.31
CA PRO A 542 -4.25 12.34 29.62
C PRO A 542 -3.96 10.83 29.69
N PRO A 543 -4.79 10.04 30.39
CA PRO A 543 -4.64 8.58 30.40
C PRO A 543 -4.64 8.01 28.99
N ILE A 544 -3.63 7.20 28.69
CA ILE A 544 -3.51 6.50 27.40
C ILE A 544 -4.36 5.23 27.46
N LYS A 545 -5.26 5.06 26.48
CA LYS A 545 -6.06 3.85 26.29
C LYS A 545 -5.86 3.35 24.86
N ASN A 546 -5.48 2.09 24.69
CA ASN A 546 -5.19 1.48 23.40
C ASN A 546 -4.28 2.34 22.50
N GLY A 547 -3.25 2.96 23.09
CA GLY A 547 -2.32 3.82 22.35
C GLY A 547 -2.84 5.21 21.99
N PHE A 548 -3.99 5.66 22.51
CA PHE A 548 -4.49 7.03 22.33
C PHE A 548 -4.69 7.75 23.66
N ALA A 549 -4.32 9.03 23.69
CA ALA A 549 -4.74 9.97 24.72
C ALA A 549 -5.83 10.88 24.15
N ARG A 550 -6.76 11.32 25.01
CA ARG A 550 -7.92 12.13 24.62
C ARG A 550 -8.04 13.39 25.48
N LEU A 551 -8.30 14.52 24.83
CA LEU A 551 -8.70 15.77 25.45
C LEU A 551 -10.15 16.08 25.12
N ASP A 552 -10.99 16.18 26.16
CA ASP A 552 -12.35 16.68 26.07
C ASP A 552 -12.38 18.13 26.56
N ARG A 553 -12.35 19.10 25.64
CA ARG A 553 -12.25 20.51 26.02
C ARG A 553 -12.78 21.48 24.97
N GLU A 554 -12.85 22.74 25.37
CA GLU A 554 -12.95 23.89 24.46
C GLU A 554 -11.57 24.28 23.92
N PHE A 555 -11.51 24.45 22.60
CA PHE A 555 -10.36 24.94 21.85
C PHE A 555 -10.67 26.33 21.31
N HIS A 556 -9.77 27.29 21.55
CA HIS A 556 -9.89 28.65 21.02
C HIS A 556 -9.11 28.79 19.70
N PRO A 557 -9.49 29.74 18.83
CA PRO A 557 -8.70 30.04 17.64
C PRO A 557 -7.24 30.36 18.00
N GLY A 558 -6.30 29.65 17.38
CA GLY A 558 -4.87 29.78 17.62
C GLY A 558 -4.33 28.98 18.83
N ASP A 559 -5.15 28.21 19.54
CA ASP A 559 -4.63 27.31 20.58
C ASP A 559 -3.59 26.36 19.96
N LYS A 560 -2.42 26.26 20.61
CA LYS A 560 -1.33 25.37 20.21
C LYS A 560 -1.16 24.26 21.24
N ILE A 561 -1.30 23.03 20.79
CA ILE A 561 -0.97 21.84 21.57
C ILE A 561 0.34 21.27 21.02
N THR A 562 1.28 20.92 21.90
CA THR A 562 2.53 20.27 21.50
C THR A 562 2.64 18.92 22.16
N LEU A 563 2.82 17.90 21.34
CA LEU A 563 3.18 16.55 21.73
C LEU A 563 4.67 16.35 21.44
N VAL A 564 5.42 15.94 22.45
CA VAL A 564 6.81 15.51 22.27
C VAL A 564 6.87 14.01 22.47
N LEU A 565 7.40 13.31 21.48
CA LEU A 565 7.56 11.86 21.42
C LEU A 565 9.06 11.52 21.46
N PRO A 566 9.66 11.38 22.66
CA PRO A 566 11.07 11.02 22.77
C PRO A 566 11.36 9.75 21.98
N MET A 567 12.43 9.78 21.17
CA MET A 567 12.91 8.66 20.38
C MET A 567 14.14 8.05 21.05
N LYS A 568 14.19 6.71 21.09
CA LYS A 568 15.30 5.96 21.67
C LYS A 568 15.99 5.12 20.61
N THR A 569 17.32 5.12 20.63
CA THR A 569 18.11 4.17 19.84
C THR A 569 18.08 2.78 20.47
N ALA A 570 17.78 1.77 19.66
CA ALA A 570 17.72 0.38 20.06
C ALA A 570 18.42 -0.53 19.04
N LEU A 571 18.86 -1.69 19.51
CA LEU A 571 19.35 -2.77 18.67
C LEU A 571 18.31 -3.89 18.63
N SER A 572 17.99 -4.39 17.44
CA SER A 572 17.13 -5.56 17.25
C SER A 572 17.94 -6.77 16.81
N GLN A 573 17.54 -7.95 17.27
CA GLN A 573 18.20 -9.22 16.95
C GLN A 573 17.44 -9.93 15.83
N TRP A 574 18.19 -10.50 14.90
CA TRP A 574 17.72 -11.16 13.70
C TRP A 574 18.42 -12.52 13.52
N PRO A 575 17.87 -13.42 12.69
CA PRO A 575 18.54 -14.69 12.38
C PRO A 575 20.00 -14.53 11.95
N ASP A 576 20.76 -15.61 12.07
CA ASP A 576 22.18 -15.66 11.69
C ASP A 576 23.08 -14.65 12.43
N ASN A 577 22.77 -14.37 13.71
CA ASN A 577 23.43 -13.36 14.54
C ASN A 577 23.40 -11.95 13.92
N GLY A 578 22.33 -11.66 13.18
CA GLY A 578 22.08 -10.35 12.59
C GLY A 578 21.64 -9.34 13.65
N VAL A 579 22.11 -8.10 13.52
CA VAL A 579 21.74 -6.99 14.40
C VAL A 579 21.31 -5.79 13.56
N GLY A 580 20.13 -5.26 13.85
CA GLY A 580 19.61 -4.02 13.28
C GLY A 580 19.77 -2.84 14.24
N VAL A 581 19.85 -1.61 13.69
CA VAL A 581 19.90 -0.37 14.47
C VAL A 581 18.66 0.47 14.17
N GLU A 582 17.97 0.91 15.21
CA GLU A 582 16.67 1.59 15.10
C GLU A 582 16.61 2.82 16.01
N HIS A 583 15.89 3.87 15.61
CA HIS A 583 15.66 5.05 16.44
C HIS A 583 14.25 5.61 16.19
N GLY A 584 13.37 5.50 17.19
CA GLY A 584 11.96 5.83 17.03
C GLY A 584 11.30 4.92 15.98
N PRO A 585 10.57 5.45 14.99
CA PRO A 585 9.94 4.65 13.93
C PRO A 585 10.92 4.30 12.77
N LEU A 586 12.15 4.83 12.79
CA LEU A 586 13.12 4.69 11.71
C LEU A 586 14.10 3.54 11.97
N VAL A 587 14.30 2.73 10.93
CA VAL A 587 15.40 1.75 10.83
C VAL A 587 16.59 2.44 10.17
N TYR A 588 17.81 2.09 10.56
CA TYR A 588 19.03 2.70 10.03
C TYR A 588 19.87 1.68 9.26
N SER A 589 20.46 2.14 8.16
CA SER A 589 21.22 1.33 7.22
C SER A 589 22.54 2.01 6.89
N LEU A 590 23.56 1.20 6.59
CA LEU A 590 24.78 1.67 5.93
C LEU A 590 24.41 2.04 4.50
N PRO A 591 24.49 3.33 4.10
CA PRO A 591 24.26 3.70 2.71
C PRO A 591 25.43 3.21 1.85
N ILE A 592 25.12 2.67 0.68
CA ILE A 592 26.11 2.25 -0.30
C ILE A 592 26.11 3.28 -1.43
N LYS A 593 27.28 3.81 -1.80
CA LYS A 593 27.41 4.65 -2.98
C LYS A 593 26.98 3.85 -4.21
N GLU A 594 26.08 4.37 -5.02
CA GLU A 594 25.56 3.62 -6.17
C GLU A 594 26.25 4.04 -7.48
N GLU A 595 26.49 3.06 -8.34
CA GLU A 595 26.80 3.25 -9.76
C GLU A 595 25.58 2.82 -10.58
N TRP A 596 25.03 3.76 -11.35
CA TRP A 596 23.78 3.56 -12.08
C TRP A 596 24.04 3.30 -13.56
N SER A 597 23.34 2.33 -14.12
CA SER A 597 23.14 2.17 -15.56
C SER A 597 21.66 2.03 -15.87
N SER A 598 21.28 2.30 -17.11
CA SER A 598 19.89 2.24 -17.55
C SER A 598 19.76 1.52 -18.88
N LEU A 599 18.63 0.85 -19.09
CA LEU A 599 18.24 0.30 -20.38
C LEU A 599 16.81 0.70 -20.71
N VAL A 600 16.49 0.68 -22.00
CA VAL A 600 15.12 0.83 -22.48
C VAL A 600 14.71 -0.46 -23.16
N GLU A 601 13.65 -1.07 -22.65
CA GLU A 601 13.00 -2.22 -23.27
C GLU A 601 11.65 -1.75 -23.83
N ALA A 602 11.57 -1.72 -25.17
CA ALA A 602 10.33 -1.37 -25.85
C ALA A 602 9.19 -2.28 -25.36
N LYS A 603 8.03 -1.70 -25.07
CA LYS A 603 6.85 -2.26 -24.35
C LYS A 603 6.81 -1.92 -22.85
N TRP A 604 7.95 -1.82 -22.17
CA TRP A 604 7.99 -1.72 -20.70
C TRP A 604 8.50 -0.39 -20.16
N SER A 605 9.34 0.29 -20.92
CA SER A 605 10.02 1.51 -20.51
C SER A 605 10.24 2.48 -21.67
N THR A 606 10.59 3.71 -21.33
CA THR A 606 10.92 4.79 -22.28
C THR A 606 12.25 5.45 -21.90
N LEU A 607 12.74 6.38 -22.72
CA LEU A 607 13.96 7.14 -22.39
C LEU A 607 13.81 7.96 -21.10
N ASP A 608 12.62 8.50 -20.83
CA ASP A 608 12.37 9.31 -19.64
C ASP A 608 12.12 8.47 -18.38
N PHE A 609 11.68 7.21 -18.57
CA PHE A 609 11.39 6.22 -17.55
C PHE A 609 12.07 4.90 -17.93
N PRO A 610 13.41 4.80 -17.85
CA PRO A 610 14.12 3.58 -18.21
C PRO A 610 14.13 2.57 -17.06
N GLU A 611 14.58 1.36 -17.34
CA GLU A 611 14.88 0.35 -16.31
C GLU A 611 16.31 0.56 -15.80
N TRP A 612 16.49 0.59 -14.48
CA TRP A 612 17.74 0.97 -13.84
C TRP A 612 18.41 -0.24 -13.19
N SER A 613 19.73 -0.30 -13.32
CA SER A 613 20.58 -1.16 -12.49
C SER A 613 21.46 -0.30 -11.59
N ALA A 614 21.54 -0.68 -10.31
CA ALA A 614 22.47 -0.11 -9.34
C ALA A 614 23.45 -1.17 -8.85
N THR A 615 24.75 -0.85 -8.91
CA THR A 615 25.82 -1.65 -8.31
C THR A 615 26.53 -0.86 -7.21
N ALA A 616 27.14 -1.57 -6.25
CA ALA A 616 27.88 -0.95 -5.17
C ALA A 616 29.18 -0.28 -5.68
N GLY A 617 29.30 1.03 -5.46
CA GLY A 617 30.49 1.85 -5.67
C GLY A 617 31.25 2.21 -4.38
N SER A 618 30.85 1.63 -3.23
CA SER A 618 31.57 1.71 -1.95
C SER A 618 31.59 0.35 -1.25
N ALA A 619 32.49 0.17 -0.29
CA ALA A 619 32.50 -1.01 0.57
C ALA A 619 31.17 -1.12 1.34
N TRP A 620 30.66 -2.33 1.46
CA TRP A 620 29.40 -2.66 2.15
C TRP A 620 29.57 -3.82 3.14
N ASN A 621 30.68 -4.54 3.03
CA ASN A 621 31.01 -5.74 3.79
C ASN A 621 31.44 -5.41 5.22
N TYR A 622 30.52 -4.85 6.02
CA TYR A 622 30.78 -4.40 7.39
C TYR A 622 29.94 -5.17 8.42
N GLY A 623 30.56 -5.48 9.56
CA GLY A 623 29.89 -5.98 10.75
C GLY A 623 29.84 -4.95 11.88
N LEU A 624 28.85 -5.08 12.77
CA LEU A 624 28.69 -4.22 13.94
C LEU A 624 29.69 -4.62 15.04
N ALA A 625 30.61 -3.71 15.36
CA ALA A 625 31.71 -3.96 16.29
C ALA A 625 31.37 -3.62 17.75
N ALA A 626 30.47 -2.66 17.96
CA ALA A 626 30.06 -2.24 19.28
C ALA A 626 28.60 -1.75 19.24
N PRO A 627 27.83 -1.89 20.34
CA PRO A 627 26.42 -1.54 20.36
C PRO A 627 26.15 -0.03 20.39
N GLU A 628 27.17 0.79 20.67
CA GLU A 628 27.04 2.23 20.80
C GLU A 628 26.75 2.90 19.45
N ALA A 629 25.70 3.73 19.44
CA ALA A 629 25.30 4.54 18.30
C ALA A 629 25.09 5.98 18.75
N LYS A 630 25.75 6.93 18.07
CA LYS A 630 25.66 8.36 18.38
C LYS A 630 24.83 9.08 17.33
N MET A 631 23.70 9.64 17.75
CA MET A 631 22.86 10.49 16.89
C MET A 631 23.59 11.78 16.52
N GLN A 632 23.62 12.07 15.22
CA GLN A 632 23.99 13.37 14.68
C GLN A 632 22.81 13.98 13.94
N ARG A 633 22.69 15.30 14.04
CA ARG A 633 21.60 16.07 13.44
C ARG A 633 22.17 17.24 12.66
N LYS A 634 21.55 17.55 11.54
CA LYS A 634 21.69 18.81 10.80
C LYS A 634 20.31 19.43 10.61
N ARG A 635 20.28 20.62 10.02
CA ARG A 635 19.01 21.30 9.67
C ARG A 635 18.18 20.43 8.72
N MET A 636 16.87 20.43 8.91
CA MET A 636 15.91 19.85 7.97
C MET A 636 16.16 20.38 6.55
N THR A 637 16.20 19.46 5.59
CA THR A 637 16.37 19.74 4.17
C THR A 637 14.99 19.78 3.49
N GLU A 638 14.93 20.28 2.26
CA GLU A 638 13.69 20.30 1.50
C GLU A 638 13.17 18.88 1.22
N ASP A 639 14.08 17.97 0.83
CA ASP A 639 13.79 16.56 0.58
C ASP A 639 14.59 15.66 1.53
N PRO A 640 14.10 15.43 2.75
CA PRO A 640 14.83 14.69 3.78
C PRO A 640 14.97 13.19 3.51
N TRP A 641 14.31 12.67 2.48
CA TRP A 641 14.49 11.27 2.05
C TRP A 641 15.58 11.12 0.97
N VAL A 642 16.04 12.24 0.39
CA VAL A 642 17.23 12.30 -0.46
C VAL A 642 18.44 12.75 0.36
N ASP A 643 18.26 13.75 1.24
CA ASP A 643 19.31 14.25 2.10
C ASP A 643 18.87 14.29 3.58
N PRO A 644 18.98 13.16 4.31
CA PRO A 644 18.39 13.03 5.65
C PRO A 644 19.03 13.96 6.68
N PRO A 645 18.24 14.63 7.53
CA PRO A 645 18.76 15.54 8.55
C PRO A 645 19.35 14.81 9.77
N VAL A 646 19.27 13.48 9.81
CA VAL A 646 19.72 12.64 10.93
C VAL A 646 20.57 11.48 10.44
N ASN A 647 21.57 11.12 11.22
CA ASN A 647 22.33 9.88 11.05
C ASN A 647 22.77 9.32 12.40
N LEU A 648 23.05 8.02 12.44
CA LEU A 648 23.64 7.34 13.60
C LEU A 648 25.08 6.95 13.27
N VAL A 649 26.06 7.54 13.95
CA VAL A 649 27.45 7.09 13.84
C VAL A 649 27.66 5.88 14.74
N VAL A 650 28.11 4.78 14.15
CA VAL A 650 28.32 3.49 14.81
C VAL A 650 29.71 2.94 14.52
N SER A 651 30.19 2.07 15.39
CA SER A 651 31.48 1.37 15.24
C SER A 651 31.32 0.11 14.40
N LEU A 652 31.88 0.09 13.20
CA LEU A 652 31.87 -1.04 12.27
C LEU A 652 33.28 -1.58 12.02
N LYS A 653 33.37 -2.85 11.63
CA LYS A 653 34.60 -3.45 11.09
C LYS A 653 34.33 -4.08 9.74
N GLN A 654 35.20 -3.84 8.79
CA GLN A 654 35.12 -4.50 7.49
C GLN A 654 35.37 -6.02 7.66
N ILE A 655 34.65 -6.85 6.90
CA ILE A 655 34.73 -8.31 6.92
C ILE A 655 35.36 -8.79 5.62
N THR A 656 36.50 -9.47 5.73
CA THR A 656 37.21 -10.03 4.58
C THR A 656 36.51 -11.29 4.08
N GLY A 657 36.38 -11.44 2.75
CA GLY A 657 35.75 -12.61 2.12
C GLY A 657 34.22 -12.62 2.14
N TRP A 658 33.58 -11.54 2.62
CA TRP A 658 32.14 -11.33 2.43
C TRP A 658 31.91 -10.60 1.10
N GLU A 659 31.73 -11.38 0.04
CA GLU A 659 31.57 -10.92 -1.34
C GLU A 659 30.17 -11.24 -1.88
N LEU A 660 29.85 -10.71 -3.06
CA LEU A 660 28.59 -11.04 -3.76
C LEU A 660 28.46 -12.55 -3.96
N ALA A 661 27.29 -13.09 -3.63
CA ALA A 661 26.97 -14.47 -3.92
C ALA A 661 26.82 -14.66 -5.44
N ALA A 662 27.10 -15.87 -5.92
CA ALA A 662 26.95 -16.26 -7.31
C ALA A 662 26.05 -17.48 -7.41
N SER A 663 25.20 -17.53 -8.42
CA SER A 663 24.38 -18.72 -8.64
C SER A 663 25.28 -19.90 -9.04
N PRO A 664 25.09 -21.10 -8.44
CA PRO A 664 25.80 -22.30 -8.88
C PRO A 664 25.50 -22.68 -10.34
N LYS A 665 24.37 -22.22 -10.89
CA LYS A 665 23.93 -22.51 -12.26
C LYS A 665 24.38 -21.44 -13.26
N ASP A 666 24.70 -20.24 -12.81
CA ASP A 666 25.13 -19.12 -13.65
C ASP A 666 26.08 -18.20 -12.87
N PRO A 667 27.40 -18.27 -13.11
CA PRO A 667 28.38 -17.41 -12.46
C PRO A 667 28.18 -15.90 -12.71
N ASN A 668 27.46 -15.52 -13.78
CA ASN A 668 27.15 -14.12 -14.10
C ASN A 668 25.96 -13.59 -13.30
N HIS A 669 25.11 -14.48 -12.77
CA HIS A 669 24.10 -14.11 -11.81
C HIS A 669 24.76 -13.90 -10.44
N LYS A 670 25.10 -12.64 -10.17
CA LYS A 670 25.54 -12.17 -8.86
C LYS A 670 24.37 -11.56 -8.11
N PHE A 671 24.30 -11.78 -6.80
CA PHE A 671 23.24 -11.23 -5.95
C PHE A 671 23.75 -10.93 -4.54
N THR A 672 22.90 -10.29 -3.74
CA THR A 672 23.23 -9.98 -2.34
C THR A 672 23.47 -11.27 -1.55
N PRO A 673 24.62 -11.43 -0.87
CA PRO A 673 24.88 -12.65 -0.11
C PRO A 673 24.07 -12.71 1.20
N PRO A 674 23.86 -13.91 1.77
CA PRO A 674 23.42 -14.02 3.16
C PRO A 674 24.47 -13.45 4.13
N LEU A 675 24.13 -13.33 5.42
CA LEU A 675 25.10 -12.97 6.45
C LEU A 675 26.23 -14.02 6.52
N PRO A 676 27.49 -13.59 6.74
CA PRO A 676 28.61 -14.50 6.90
C PRO A 676 28.51 -15.28 8.22
N LYS A 677 28.79 -16.58 8.19
CA LYS A 677 28.68 -17.46 9.38
C LYS A 677 29.79 -17.26 10.42
N ASN A 678 31.01 -16.97 9.98
CA ASN A 678 32.18 -16.75 10.84
C ASN A 678 32.72 -15.34 10.60
N THR A 679 32.59 -14.47 11.59
CA THR A 679 32.77 -13.03 11.43
C THR A 679 33.90 -12.48 12.29
N ILE A 680 34.25 -13.15 13.40
CA ILE A 680 35.30 -12.71 14.33
C ILE A 680 36.69 -12.82 13.68
N ASP A 681 37.00 -13.96 13.06
CA ASP A 681 38.33 -14.21 12.46
C ASP A 681 38.53 -13.49 11.12
N SER A 682 37.44 -13.07 10.48
CA SER A 682 37.42 -12.38 9.19
C SER A 682 37.24 -10.86 9.33
N ALA A 683 36.95 -10.36 10.52
CA ALA A 683 36.83 -8.93 10.80
C ALA A 683 38.22 -8.26 10.81
N ALA A 684 38.29 -7.07 10.23
CA ALA A 684 39.47 -6.24 10.26
C ALA A 684 39.88 -5.90 11.72
N ALA A 685 41.18 -5.70 11.92
CA ALA A 685 41.71 -5.25 13.20
C ALA A 685 41.19 -3.83 13.53
N GLU A 686 41.21 -2.96 12.53
CA GLU A 686 40.78 -1.57 12.63
C GLU A 686 39.26 -1.45 12.73
N THR A 687 38.79 -0.49 13.54
CA THR A 687 37.38 -0.14 13.68
C THR A 687 37.15 1.20 13.02
N GLU A 688 36.09 1.31 12.24
CA GLU A 688 35.67 2.51 11.54
C GLU A 688 34.41 3.08 12.18
N LEU A 689 34.34 4.41 12.30
CA LEU A 689 33.13 5.13 12.70
C LEU A 689 32.37 5.54 11.44
N LEU A 690 31.30 4.83 11.13
CA LEU A 690 30.52 5.05 9.92
C LEU A 690 29.11 5.54 10.25
N ALA A 691 28.60 6.45 9.42
CA ALA A 691 27.27 7.01 9.56
C ALA A 691 26.23 6.10 8.89
N LEU A 692 25.28 5.61 9.67
CA LEU A 692 24.07 4.98 9.17
C LEU A 692 23.01 6.06 8.92
N VAL A 693 22.25 5.94 7.84
CA VAL A 693 21.14 6.83 7.50
C VAL A 693 19.82 6.08 7.62
N PRO A 694 18.66 6.78 7.72
CA PRO A 694 17.36 6.11 7.70
C PRO A 694 17.23 5.19 6.47
N TYR A 695 16.71 3.98 6.65
CA TYR A 695 16.53 2.95 5.62
C TYR A 695 15.86 3.52 4.37
N GLY A 696 14.77 4.27 4.59
CA GLY A 696 14.01 4.94 3.53
C GLY A 696 14.83 5.96 2.72
N SER A 697 16.01 6.38 3.17
CA SER A 697 16.89 7.30 2.43
C SER A 697 17.90 6.58 1.51
N THR A 698 17.84 5.25 1.40
CA THR A 698 18.78 4.45 0.59
C THR A 698 18.11 3.82 -0.64
N HIS A 699 18.91 3.45 -1.64
CA HIS A 699 18.53 2.46 -2.65
C HIS A 699 19.28 1.14 -2.45
N LEU A 700 20.60 1.21 -2.26
CA LEU A 700 21.47 0.11 -1.87
C LEU A 700 21.91 0.26 -0.41
N ARG A 701 21.93 -0.84 0.33
CA ARG A 701 21.98 -0.82 1.80
C ARG A 701 22.46 -2.12 2.43
N VAL A 702 23.06 -1.99 3.61
CA VAL A 702 23.13 -3.03 4.64
C VAL A 702 22.40 -2.53 5.87
N THR A 703 21.40 -3.26 6.32
CA THR A 703 20.50 -2.88 7.43
C THR A 703 20.63 -3.84 8.60
N ILE A 704 20.77 -5.12 8.32
CA ILE A 704 21.05 -6.16 9.31
C ILE A 704 22.53 -6.50 9.18
N PHE A 705 23.29 -6.19 10.22
CA PHE A 705 24.73 -6.38 10.28
C PHE A 705 25.06 -7.70 10.98
N PRO A 706 26.07 -8.45 10.50
CA PRO A 706 26.65 -9.48 11.34
C PRO A 706 27.33 -8.86 12.56
N GLN A 707 27.21 -9.49 13.72
CA GLN A 707 27.96 -9.07 14.90
C GLN A 707 29.43 -9.51 14.80
N VAL A 708 30.37 -8.59 15.03
CA VAL A 708 31.84 -8.84 14.99
C VAL A 708 32.54 -8.51 16.32
N ALA A 709 31.78 -8.18 17.36
CA ALA A 709 32.31 -7.99 18.70
C ALA A 709 32.76 -9.33 19.32
N ALA A 710 33.88 -9.33 20.05
CA ALA A 710 34.19 -10.43 20.96
C ALA A 710 33.07 -10.51 22.02
N LYS A 711 32.53 -11.71 22.28
CA LYS A 711 31.60 -11.93 23.41
C LYS A 711 32.20 -11.23 24.64
N PRO A 712 31.43 -10.41 25.39
CA PRO A 712 31.89 -9.96 26.68
C PRO A 712 32.31 -11.20 27.45
N SER A 713 33.58 -11.27 27.86
CA SER A 713 34.02 -12.31 28.78
C SER A 713 33.04 -12.28 29.95
N SER A 714 32.33 -13.37 30.19
CA SER A 714 31.52 -13.57 31.39
C SER A 714 32.48 -13.47 32.58
N ARG A 715 32.65 -12.27 33.11
CA ARG A 715 33.37 -12.07 34.36
C ARG A 715 32.39 -12.38 35.48
N GLY A 716 32.60 -13.56 36.06
CA GLY A 716 32.48 -13.89 37.49
C GLY A 716 31.16 -13.59 38.16
#